data_AF-A0A2D7Y6V9-F1
#
_entry.id   AF-A0A2D7Y6V9-F1
#
_cell.length_a   1.000
_cell.length_b   1.000
_cell.length_c   1.000
_cell.angle_alpha   90.00
_cell.angle_beta   90.00
_cell.angle_gamma   90.00
#
_symmetry.space_group_name_H-M   'P 1'
#
loop_
_entity.id
_entity.type
_entity.pdbx_description
1 polymer ?
#
loop_
_entity_poly.entity_id
_entity_poly.type
_entity_poly.pdbx_seq_one_letter_code
_entity_poly.pdbx_strand_id
1 'polypeptide(L)'
;MITKKTLRQTTAALAVGAALMPITGVGLAHAQGSDSADSGSGVFILPYHGDINPFHGDIDPFHGDIDPFHGDINPFHGDINPFYGDISPFWGDISPFWGDINPFHGDISPFHGDISPFWGDIEAFHGDIEAFHGDINPFWGDIAPFWGDIGPFWGDISAFWGDIDAFGDTTAGDYDNLAAQLADMFQRAESVFGQAIETRTGSSFEEAFLNDLLARYGFDPSDPRSLEGVDTEQRARFFMDFYDGLMGFSGVDHVDHWMPAINWSPALSQSVGSGNGTVVGLLDFSFDASELLRVRTQGGERSWLDFNHGAAVASLIAAPMDGQGVMGVAPDTTLLTYNPFDESRTTNWTDVRSGVLSLVYQNSRVINMSLGVPGWTFHQDWADVLSDRRIIRRTGDTLFVFAAGNDGVTQTQNVNWSSVWNATNLLIVGSVDPNGRISRFSNTPGTACLTIYGQCYRGNRLMDRFLVAPGELILASDGEGGVTRLSGTSFAAPLVTGAAALVQGRWEWLGAHNVADVLLRSATDLGAEGVDEVYGWGLLNVDAALRPLDSSNLYVVDSRGRLRNIERLGMTGGRLQVHAQDATITLYEPLGWTYRDFQVSYNELMASSDLSDRQKAAITEIYLAERARNSSGFTDTVETGRMVDRSGNLTVTAFASAADPYQRLSNQDLPFQAGLEIADTASGRSLRLGMGEGALALNRQSGFQLFSDHRPETGGVNPVLGFASGGAYMLSSWRVAGATRMTVGFSSTDEAHDFVNPFTGEEQAMQGGLPSYQASAMVADLHHTLSDTLSVNITYTHLEEQTGFLGAQAPGAIGFEGGANTDAVSFGAEADLSGQVQLSASATLARTASTEFSDSVLSLSEDALSTAFQVTALRRGVFAEGDAVRLSVVQPLHLEDGTLTYMAGEISDRSTGAISTQSQEWALGGERAVYTELLYALPVFGDRADLSIFGRSSLSGDSLSGTETALASGLRFDLRF
;
A
#
# COMPACT_ATOMS: atom_id res chain seq x y z
N MET A 1 35.49 26.42 -20.64
CA MET A 1 36.62 25.46 -20.68
C MET A 1 37.23 25.43 -19.28
N ILE A 2 36.98 24.37 -18.50
CA ILE A 2 37.91 23.23 -18.22
C ILE A 2 39.12 23.72 -17.38
N THR A 3 39.45 23.23 -16.17
CA THR A 3 38.95 22.14 -15.30
C THR A 3 39.52 22.32 -13.88
N LYS A 4 38.76 21.89 -12.86
CA LYS A 4 39.19 21.63 -11.47
C LYS A 4 39.83 20.23 -11.37
N LYS A 5 41.08 20.11 -10.91
CA LYS A 5 41.66 18.84 -10.40
C LYS A 5 42.93 19.09 -9.58
N THR A 6 42.79 19.41 -8.29
CA THR A 6 43.85 19.28 -7.27
C THR A 6 43.25 19.62 -5.90
N LEU A 7 42.89 18.59 -5.11
CA LEU A 7 42.95 18.56 -3.64
C LEU A 7 42.34 17.24 -3.12
N ARG A 8 43.06 16.13 -3.32
CA ARG A 8 42.94 14.86 -2.57
C ARG A 8 44.29 14.17 -2.70
N GLN A 9 45.12 14.22 -1.66
CA GLN A 9 46.22 13.30 -1.35
C GLN A 9 47.10 13.92 -0.26
N THR A 10 46.85 13.55 1.00
CA THR A 10 47.87 13.42 2.07
C THR A 10 47.17 12.92 3.33
N THR A 11 47.22 11.61 3.57
CA THR A 11 47.48 10.99 4.89
C THR A 11 47.35 9.46 4.76
N ALA A 12 48.45 8.82 4.37
CA ALA A 12 48.65 7.38 4.54
C ALA A 12 50.16 7.15 4.78
N ALA A 13 50.55 6.90 6.03
CA ALA A 13 51.82 6.28 6.37
C ALA A 13 51.84 5.91 7.86
N LEU A 14 51.60 4.63 8.18
CA LEU A 14 52.41 3.84 9.13
C LEU A 14 51.86 2.41 9.19
N ALA A 15 52.50 1.52 8.43
CA ALA A 15 52.40 0.07 8.58
C ALA A 15 53.73 -0.44 9.15
N VAL A 16 53.65 -1.24 10.22
CA VAL A 16 54.73 -2.14 10.65
C VAL A 16 54.11 -3.52 10.73
N GLY A 17 54.66 -4.45 9.94
CA GLY A 17 54.13 -5.80 9.78
C GLY A 17 54.68 -6.82 10.77
N ALA A 18 53.97 -7.94 10.86
CA ALA A 18 54.54 -9.24 11.16
C ALA A 18 53.72 -10.31 10.41
N ALA A 19 54.40 -11.06 9.57
CA ALA A 19 53.88 -12.18 8.81
C ALA A 19 53.97 -13.49 9.62
N LEU A 20 53.11 -14.48 9.33
CA LEU A 20 53.47 -15.89 9.09
C LEU A 20 52.26 -16.76 8.68
N MET A 21 52.25 -17.07 7.37
CA MET A 21 51.90 -18.31 6.63
C MET A 21 50.57 -19.09 6.78
N PRO A 22 50.04 -19.64 5.66
CA PRO A 22 48.76 -20.36 5.56
C PRO A 22 48.92 -21.90 5.56
N ILE A 23 47.82 -22.62 5.78
CA ILE A 23 47.69 -24.06 5.46
C ILE A 23 46.46 -24.25 4.54
N THR A 24 46.74 -24.67 3.31
CA THR A 24 45.88 -25.28 2.29
C THR A 24 45.17 -26.52 2.87
N GLY A 25 43.88 -26.82 2.68
CA GLY A 25 43.10 -26.89 1.46
C GLY A 25 42.70 -28.35 1.19
N VAL A 26 41.40 -28.67 1.17
CA VAL A 26 40.82 -29.88 0.53
C VAL A 26 39.40 -29.52 0.08
N GLY A 27 39.05 -29.83 -1.17
CA GLY A 27 37.74 -29.56 -1.75
C GLY A 27 36.91 -30.80 -2.05
N LEU A 28 35.76 -30.50 -2.70
CA LEU A 28 34.88 -31.31 -3.55
C LEU A 28 33.80 -32.21 -2.89
N ALA A 29 32.53 -31.86 -3.17
CA ALA A 29 31.41 -32.68 -3.71
C ALA A 29 30.09 -32.00 -3.27
N HIS A 30 29.15 -31.53 -4.11
CA HIS A 30 28.28 -32.18 -5.12
C HIS A 30 27.54 -33.44 -4.64
N ALA A 31 26.28 -33.26 -4.19
CA ALA A 31 25.13 -34.20 -4.25
C ALA A 31 23.88 -33.39 -3.82
N GLN A 32 22.90 -33.14 -4.70
CA GLN A 32 21.72 -33.96 -5.05
C GLN A 32 20.78 -34.30 -3.88
N GLY A 33 19.50 -33.99 -4.10
CA GLY A 33 18.37 -33.97 -3.17
C GLY A 33 18.07 -35.23 -2.38
N SER A 34 17.31 -35.03 -1.30
CA SER A 34 16.33 -36.00 -0.80
C SER A 34 15.31 -35.29 0.10
N ASP A 35 14.05 -35.47 -0.27
CA ASP A 35 12.81 -35.43 0.50
C ASP A 35 12.94 -35.40 2.04
N SER A 36 12.26 -34.43 2.66
CA SER A 36 11.85 -34.49 4.06
C SER A 36 10.38 -34.93 4.16
N ALA A 37 10.19 -36.14 4.68
CA ALA A 37 8.91 -36.60 5.19
C ALA A 37 8.54 -35.81 6.44
N ASP A 38 7.35 -35.21 6.44
CA ASP A 38 6.79 -34.56 7.62
C ASP A 38 5.96 -35.57 8.44
N SER A 39 6.21 -35.56 9.75
CA SER A 39 5.54 -36.41 10.74
C SER A 39 4.83 -35.49 11.73
N GLY A 40 3.50 -35.52 11.70
CA GLY A 40 2.64 -34.59 12.42
C GLY A 40 2.80 -34.59 13.95
N SER A 41 2.67 -33.39 14.50
CA SER A 41 2.28 -33.10 15.89
C SER A 41 1.46 -31.81 15.90
N GLY A 42 0.17 -31.90 16.28
CA GLY A 42 -0.78 -30.79 16.26
C GLY A 42 -0.47 -29.68 17.27
N VAL A 43 -0.79 -28.45 16.89
CA VAL A 43 -0.63 -27.24 17.69
C VAL A 43 -1.99 -26.89 18.32
N PHE A 44 -2.04 -26.75 19.65
CA PHE A 44 -3.19 -26.19 20.37
C PHE A 44 -2.86 -24.75 20.77
N ILE A 45 -3.70 -23.77 20.40
CA ILE A 45 -3.56 -22.37 20.79
C ILE A 45 -4.47 -22.10 22.00
N LEU A 46 -3.93 -21.45 23.05
CA LEU A 46 -4.65 -21.11 24.29
C LEU A 46 -5.48 -19.81 24.12
N PRO A 47 -6.54 -19.60 24.93
CA PRO A 47 -7.40 -18.41 24.83
C PRO A 47 -6.64 -17.10 25.11
N TYR A 48 -6.75 -16.17 24.16
CA TYR A 48 -6.15 -14.83 24.19
C TYR A 48 -7.19 -13.79 24.62
N HIS A 49 -6.73 -12.80 25.38
CA HIS A 49 -7.54 -11.67 25.87
C HIS A 49 -6.86 -10.36 25.45
N GLY A 50 -7.40 -9.66 24.45
CA GLY A 50 -6.86 -8.39 23.92
C GLY A 50 -7.24 -8.15 22.45
N ASP A 51 -7.02 -6.91 21.97
CA ASP A 51 -7.29 -6.53 20.58
C ASP A 51 -6.16 -6.97 19.64
N ILE A 52 -6.48 -7.28 18.37
CA ILE A 52 -5.49 -7.61 17.33
C ILE A 52 -5.41 -6.43 16.33
N ASN A 53 -4.20 -5.92 16.08
CA ASN A 53 -3.91 -4.66 15.37
C ASN A 53 -3.01 -4.91 14.12
N PRO A 54 -2.83 -3.93 13.20
CA PRO A 54 -2.44 -4.15 11.80
C PRO A 54 -1.14 -4.91 11.54
N PHE A 55 -1.20 -5.91 10.65
CA PHE A 55 -0.04 -6.49 9.96
C PHE A 55 -0.10 -6.18 8.46
N HIS A 56 1.09 -6.12 7.83
CA HIS A 56 1.23 -6.12 6.38
C HIS A 56 1.84 -7.47 5.97
N GLY A 57 1.17 -8.21 5.08
CA GLY A 57 1.59 -9.52 4.55
C GLY A 57 0.65 -10.69 4.90
N ASP A 58 0.81 -11.80 4.18
CA ASP A 58 -0.10 -12.94 4.27
C ASP A 58 0.06 -13.72 5.59
N ILE A 59 -1.06 -14.17 6.17
CA ILE A 59 -1.04 -15.06 7.35
C ILE A 59 -1.03 -16.52 6.89
N ASP A 60 0.10 -17.22 7.10
CA ASP A 60 0.31 -18.62 6.69
C ASP A 60 -0.37 -19.67 7.62
N PRO A 61 -0.61 -20.92 7.16
CA PRO A 61 -1.56 -21.87 7.75
C PRO A 61 -1.19 -22.43 9.15
N PHE A 62 -2.20 -22.50 10.03
CA PHE A 62 -2.16 -23.22 11.33
C PHE A 62 -2.95 -24.54 11.28
N HIS A 63 -2.51 -25.55 12.05
CA HIS A 63 -3.21 -26.83 12.23
C HIS A 63 -3.72 -26.99 13.68
N GLY A 64 -5.04 -26.85 13.92
CA GLY A 64 -5.72 -27.04 15.21
C GLY A 64 -7.01 -26.22 15.39
N ASP A 65 -7.86 -26.61 16.35
CA ASP A 65 -9.09 -25.87 16.71
C ASP A 65 -8.76 -24.55 17.43
N ILE A 66 -9.55 -23.49 17.16
CA ILE A 66 -9.39 -22.17 17.78
C ILE A 66 -10.47 -21.96 18.86
N ASP A 67 -10.02 -21.82 20.11
CA ASP A 67 -10.86 -21.59 21.30
C ASP A 67 -11.22 -20.09 21.51
N PRO A 68 -12.23 -19.76 22.35
CA PRO A 68 -12.86 -18.43 22.43
C PRO A 68 -11.91 -17.24 22.69
N PHE A 69 -12.01 -16.20 21.85
CA PHE A 69 -11.37 -14.91 22.04
C PHE A 69 -12.34 -13.86 22.61
N HIS A 70 -11.77 -12.91 23.36
CA HIS A 70 -12.49 -11.74 23.89
C HIS A 70 -11.69 -10.44 23.59
N GLY A 71 -12.13 -9.64 22.61
CA GLY A 71 -11.48 -8.38 22.15
C GLY A 71 -11.83 -8.00 20.69
N ASP A 72 -11.52 -6.76 20.26
CA ASP A 72 -11.80 -6.27 18.89
C ASP A 72 -10.65 -6.59 17.91
N ILE A 73 -10.96 -6.80 16.64
CA ILE A 73 -9.99 -7.06 15.57
C ILE A 73 -9.96 -5.87 14.61
N ASN A 74 -8.81 -5.19 14.51
CA ASN A 74 -8.59 -3.91 13.82
C ASN A 74 -7.79 -4.06 12.51
N PRO A 75 -7.71 -3.04 11.64
CA PRO A 75 -7.38 -3.19 10.21
C PRO A 75 -6.11 -3.96 9.85
N PHE A 76 -6.14 -4.85 8.84
CA PHE A 76 -4.96 -5.55 8.29
C PHE A 76 -4.78 -5.27 6.80
N HIS A 77 -3.58 -5.52 6.26
CA HIS A 77 -3.26 -5.41 4.84
C HIS A 77 -2.50 -6.67 4.33
N GLY A 78 -3.15 -7.63 3.68
CA GLY A 78 -2.55 -8.89 3.15
C GLY A 78 -3.54 -10.07 3.16
N ASP A 79 -3.19 -11.20 2.52
CA ASP A 79 -4.10 -12.35 2.36
C ASP A 79 -4.08 -13.28 3.59
N ILE A 80 -5.22 -13.76 4.09
CA ILE A 80 -5.29 -14.77 5.14
C ILE A 80 -5.36 -16.17 4.51
N ASN A 81 -4.33 -16.99 4.69
CA ASN A 81 -4.17 -18.34 4.13
C ASN A 81 -4.56 -19.47 5.13
N PRO A 82 -4.85 -20.71 4.68
CA PRO A 82 -5.88 -21.58 5.27
C PRO A 82 -5.67 -22.03 6.73
N PHE A 83 -6.74 -22.03 7.53
CA PHE A 83 -6.80 -22.74 8.81
C PHE A 83 -7.42 -24.14 8.63
N TYR A 84 -6.89 -25.14 9.34
CA TYR A 84 -7.49 -26.48 9.45
C TYR A 84 -7.93 -26.73 10.92
N GLY A 85 -9.23 -26.64 11.22
CA GLY A 85 -9.84 -26.84 12.56
C GLY A 85 -11.15 -26.05 12.77
N ASP A 86 -11.90 -26.35 13.85
CA ASP A 86 -13.17 -25.66 14.18
C ASP A 86 -12.90 -24.31 14.89
N ILE A 87 -13.73 -23.29 14.61
CA ILE A 87 -13.72 -22.00 15.28
C ILE A 87 -14.87 -21.92 16.31
N SER A 88 -14.50 -21.85 17.58
CA SER A 88 -15.42 -21.75 18.72
C SER A 88 -15.79 -20.29 19.07
N PRO A 89 -16.87 -20.01 19.84
CA PRO A 89 -17.53 -18.70 19.92
C PRO A 89 -16.64 -17.50 20.26
N PHE A 90 -16.78 -16.40 19.50
CA PHE A 90 -16.04 -15.14 19.64
C PHE A 90 -16.90 -14.00 20.25
N TRP A 91 -16.25 -13.07 20.97
CA TRP A 91 -16.87 -11.85 21.53
C TRP A 91 -16.03 -10.59 21.25
N GLY A 92 -16.50 -9.68 20.37
CA GLY A 92 -15.84 -8.42 19.97
C GLY A 92 -16.16 -7.98 18.52
N ASP A 93 -15.85 -6.72 18.15
CA ASP A 93 -16.11 -6.14 16.82
C ASP A 93 -14.93 -6.39 15.83
N ILE A 94 -15.25 -6.54 14.54
CA ILE A 94 -14.26 -6.75 13.45
C ILE A 94 -14.26 -5.53 12.52
N SER A 95 -13.11 -4.87 12.36
CA SER A 95 -12.88 -3.59 11.66
C SER A 95 -12.01 -3.73 10.38
N PRO A 96 -11.96 -2.73 9.47
CA PRO A 96 -11.66 -2.93 8.03
C PRO A 96 -10.34 -3.60 7.64
N PHE A 97 -10.35 -4.67 6.83
CA PHE A 97 -9.14 -5.34 6.30
C PHE A 97 -8.89 -4.96 4.82
N TRP A 98 -7.69 -5.24 4.31
CA TRP A 98 -7.18 -4.99 2.96
C TRP A 98 -6.36 -6.19 2.43
N GLY A 99 -6.99 -7.26 1.95
CA GLY A 99 -6.37 -8.45 1.31
C GLY A 99 -7.34 -9.64 1.27
N ASP A 100 -7.02 -10.74 0.59
CA ASP A 100 -7.94 -11.85 0.32
C ASP A 100 -8.05 -12.83 1.51
N ILE A 101 -9.23 -13.37 1.84
CA ILE A 101 -9.38 -14.49 2.77
C ILE A 101 -9.52 -15.79 1.98
N ASN A 102 -8.55 -16.69 2.11
CA ASN A 102 -8.47 -17.97 1.42
C ASN A 102 -9.11 -19.14 2.23
N PRO A 103 -9.37 -20.32 1.63
CA PRO A 103 -10.32 -21.32 2.13
C PRO A 103 -10.09 -21.84 3.56
N PHE A 104 -11.15 -21.88 4.37
CA PHE A 104 -11.17 -22.51 5.71
C PHE A 104 -11.76 -23.94 5.66
N HIS A 105 -11.19 -24.87 6.44
CA HIS A 105 -11.73 -26.22 6.65
C HIS A 105 -12.07 -26.46 8.14
N GLY A 106 -13.35 -26.34 8.52
CA GLY A 106 -13.90 -26.53 9.88
C GLY A 106 -15.22 -25.78 10.13
N ASP A 107 -15.92 -26.03 11.24
CA ASP A 107 -17.21 -25.38 11.60
C ASP A 107 -16.99 -24.02 12.31
N ILE A 108 -17.85 -23.01 12.04
CA ILE A 108 -17.80 -21.69 12.71
C ILE A 108 -19.03 -21.52 13.63
N SER A 109 -18.78 -21.40 14.93
CA SER A 109 -19.81 -21.26 15.98
C SER A 109 -20.05 -19.78 16.41
N PRO A 110 -21.16 -19.46 17.13
CA PRO A 110 -21.75 -18.12 17.18
C PRO A 110 -20.82 -16.95 17.56
N PHE A 111 -20.88 -15.87 16.77
CA PHE A 111 -20.22 -14.58 17.02
C PHE A 111 -21.11 -13.59 17.78
N HIS A 112 -20.52 -12.83 18.71
CA HIS A 112 -21.15 -11.71 19.41
C HIS A 112 -20.34 -10.40 19.24
N GLY A 113 -20.65 -9.62 18.19
CA GLY A 113 -20.10 -8.30 17.83
C GLY A 113 -20.46 -7.86 16.39
N ASP A 114 -20.13 -6.64 15.96
CA ASP A 114 -20.41 -6.08 14.62
C ASP A 114 -19.26 -6.35 13.62
N ILE A 115 -19.58 -6.58 12.34
CA ILE A 115 -18.59 -6.72 11.24
C ILE A 115 -18.66 -5.48 10.33
N SER A 116 -17.55 -4.74 10.26
CA SER A 116 -17.38 -3.49 9.50
C SER A 116 -16.68 -3.70 8.13
N PRO A 117 -16.69 -2.72 7.21
CA PRO A 117 -16.38 -2.93 5.78
C PRO A 117 -14.99 -3.53 5.48
N PHE A 118 -14.94 -4.57 4.65
CA PHE A 118 -13.74 -5.33 4.25
C PHE A 118 -13.28 -4.98 2.82
N TRP A 119 -11.98 -5.05 2.53
CA TRP A 119 -11.39 -4.90 1.19
C TRP A 119 -10.53 -6.12 0.81
N GLY A 120 -10.89 -6.87 -0.25
CA GLY A 120 -10.21 -8.11 -0.71
C GLY A 120 -11.20 -9.24 -1.07
N ASP A 121 -10.72 -10.33 -1.67
CA ASP A 121 -11.55 -11.46 -2.12
C ASP A 121 -11.86 -12.42 -0.94
N ILE A 122 -13.01 -13.10 -0.93
CA ILE A 122 -13.30 -14.18 0.06
C ILE A 122 -13.52 -15.48 -0.72
N GLU A 123 -12.64 -16.47 -0.54
CA GLU A 123 -12.75 -17.80 -1.15
C GLU A 123 -13.38 -18.85 -0.20
N ALA A 124 -13.82 -19.98 -0.77
CA ALA A 124 -14.76 -20.96 -0.21
C ALA A 124 -14.51 -21.46 1.24
N PHE A 125 -15.55 -21.44 2.08
CA PHE A 125 -15.61 -22.18 3.34
C PHE A 125 -16.07 -23.63 3.12
N HIS A 126 -15.48 -24.59 3.83
CA HIS A 126 -15.96 -25.98 3.90
C HIS A 126 -16.28 -26.37 5.37
N GLY A 127 -17.51 -26.09 5.83
CA GLY A 127 -18.09 -26.37 7.17
C GLY A 127 -19.45 -25.68 7.39
N ASP A 128 -20.16 -25.94 8.50
CA ASP A 128 -21.47 -25.30 8.82
C ASP A 128 -21.27 -23.89 9.47
N ILE A 129 -22.08 -22.89 9.10
CA ILE A 129 -22.12 -21.53 9.72
C ILE A 129 -23.45 -21.33 10.49
N GLU A 130 -23.39 -21.12 11.82
CA GLU A 130 -24.57 -20.82 12.66
C GLU A 130 -24.73 -19.30 12.99
N ALA A 131 -25.94 -18.91 13.45
CA ALA A 131 -26.46 -17.53 13.50
C ALA A 131 -25.58 -16.46 14.22
N PHE A 132 -25.47 -15.28 13.59
CA PHE A 132 -24.85 -14.05 14.13
C PHE A 132 -25.82 -13.23 15.02
N HIS A 133 -25.28 -12.51 16.00
CA HIS A 133 -26.04 -11.64 16.91
C HIS A 133 -25.73 -10.12 16.79
N GLY A 134 -24.97 -9.66 15.77
CA GLY A 134 -24.63 -8.24 15.47
C GLY A 134 -24.94 -7.81 14.02
N ASP A 135 -24.69 -6.54 13.65
CA ASP A 135 -24.97 -5.97 12.31
C ASP A 135 -23.83 -6.27 11.29
N ILE A 136 -24.17 -6.53 10.01
CA ILE A 136 -23.21 -6.74 8.90
C ILE A 136 -23.26 -5.54 7.94
N ASN A 137 -22.13 -4.84 7.74
CA ASN A 137 -21.98 -3.69 6.84
C ASN A 137 -21.30 -4.08 5.49
N PRO A 138 -21.44 -3.29 4.39
CA PRO A 138 -21.09 -3.70 3.02
C PRO A 138 -19.59 -4.02 2.75
N PHE A 139 -19.33 -5.08 1.97
CA PHE A 139 -18.01 -5.65 1.58
C PHE A 139 -17.51 -5.13 0.20
N TRP A 140 -16.20 -5.08 -0.05
CA TRP A 140 -15.60 -4.62 -1.32
C TRP A 140 -14.37 -5.45 -1.79
N GLY A 141 -14.58 -6.45 -2.65
CA GLY A 141 -13.59 -7.27 -3.38
C GLY A 141 -14.31 -8.33 -4.25
N ASP A 142 -13.62 -9.18 -5.02
CA ASP A 142 -14.26 -10.36 -5.62
C ASP A 142 -14.66 -11.29 -4.48
N ILE A 143 -15.91 -11.19 -4.05
CA ILE A 143 -16.56 -12.34 -3.46
C ILE A 143 -16.56 -13.37 -4.58
N ALA A 144 -15.60 -14.32 -4.59
CA ALA A 144 -15.72 -15.54 -5.38
C ALA A 144 -17.15 -15.99 -5.13
N PRO A 145 -18.01 -16.03 -6.17
CA PRO A 145 -19.44 -15.81 -6.02
C PRO A 145 -19.92 -16.62 -4.84
N PHE A 146 -20.66 -16.02 -3.90
CA PHE A 146 -21.28 -16.70 -2.76
C PHE A 146 -22.06 -17.92 -3.28
N TRP A 147 -21.33 -19.01 -3.56
CA TRP A 147 -21.82 -20.32 -3.90
C TRP A 147 -21.92 -21.17 -2.61
N GLY A 148 -21.60 -20.57 -1.47
CA GLY A 148 -22.07 -20.96 -0.15
C GLY A 148 -22.25 -19.69 0.66
N ASP A 149 -23.50 -19.36 1.00
CA ASP A 149 -23.89 -18.48 2.11
C ASP A 149 -23.94 -16.94 1.96
N ILE A 150 -24.52 -16.42 0.85
CA ILE A 150 -25.72 -15.57 1.08
C ILE A 150 -26.80 -16.58 1.44
N GLY A 151 -26.87 -16.91 2.74
CA GLY A 151 -27.81 -17.90 3.23
C GLY A 151 -29.22 -17.55 2.74
N PRO A 152 -30.01 -18.49 2.18
CA PRO A 152 -29.73 -19.89 1.87
C PRO A 152 -30.27 -20.24 0.47
N PHE A 153 -29.81 -19.52 -0.56
CA PHE A 153 -30.63 -19.37 -1.77
C PHE A 153 -29.91 -19.62 -3.10
N TRP A 154 -28.67 -19.18 -3.23
CA TRP A 154 -28.05 -19.04 -4.56
C TRP A 154 -26.89 -20.02 -4.81
N GLY A 155 -26.25 -20.49 -3.74
CA GLY A 155 -25.06 -21.33 -3.87
C GLY A 155 -25.28 -22.77 -4.30
N ASP A 156 -26.52 -23.23 -4.23
CA ASP A 156 -26.89 -24.58 -4.66
C ASP A 156 -27.51 -24.60 -6.07
N ILE A 157 -27.56 -23.47 -6.81
CA ILE A 157 -28.16 -23.42 -8.15
C ILE A 157 -27.35 -24.25 -9.18
N SER A 158 -26.03 -24.33 -9.01
CA SER A 158 -25.15 -25.15 -9.84
C SER A 158 -25.32 -26.64 -9.56
N ALA A 159 -25.61 -27.04 -8.31
CA ALA A 159 -25.97 -28.40 -7.93
C ALA A 159 -27.41 -28.76 -8.33
N PHE A 160 -28.32 -27.78 -8.32
CA PHE A 160 -29.73 -27.91 -8.71
C PHE A 160 -29.93 -28.41 -10.15
N TRP A 161 -29.08 -27.95 -11.07
CA TRP A 161 -29.19 -28.23 -12.50
C TRP A 161 -27.96 -28.91 -13.11
N GLY A 162 -26.79 -28.92 -12.46
CA GLY A 162 -25.62 -29.70 -12.89
C GLY A 162 -25.89 -31.21 -12.89
N ASP A 163 -26.76 -31.70 -12.00
CA ASP A 163 -27.27 -33.08 -12.00
C ASP A 163 -28.35 -33.33 -13.07
N ILE A 164 -28.77 -32.29 -13.81
CA ILE A 164 -29.85 -32.32 -14.81
C ILE A 164 -29.29 -32.40 -16.26
N ASP A 165 -27.98 -32.63 -16.42
CA ASP A 165 -27.32 -32.82 -17.73
C ASP A 165 -27.66 -34.15 -18.45
N ALA A 166 -28.73 -34.84 -18.05
CA ALA A 166 -29.15 -36.13 -18.62
C ALA A 166 -30.59 -36.14 -19.18
N PHE A 167 -31.02 -35.11 -19.94
CA PHE A 167 -32.24 -35.20 -20.78
C PHE A 167 -32.12 -36.15 -21.99
N GLY A 168 -31.22 -37.13 -21.92
CA GLY A 168 -31.21 -38.27 -22.82
C GLY A 168 -32.22 -39.35 -22.44
N ASP A 169 -32.72 -39.37 -21.19
CA ASP A 169 -33.58 -40.45 -20.68
C ASP A 169 -34.41 -40.07 -19.40
N THR A 170 -34.95 -38.85 -19.30
CA THR A 170 -35.64 -38.38 -18.06
C THR A 170 -37.03 -38.98 -17.83
N THR A 171 -37.36 -39.22 -16.55
CA THR A 171 -38.68 -39.70 -16.11
C THR A 171 -39.49 -38.56 -15.46
N ALA A 172 -40.81 -38.72 -15.34
CA ALA A 172 -41.68 -37.70 -14.75
C ALA A 172 -41.29 -37.30 -13.30
N GLY A 173 -40.59 -38.18 -12.55
CA GLY A 173 -40.17 -37.90 -11.18
C GLY A 173 -39.01 -36.91 -11.03
N ASP A 174 -38.22 -36.70 -12.09
CA ASP A 174 -37.09 -35.77 -12.07
C ASP A 174 -37.57 -34.31 -12.13
N TYR A 175 -38.62 -34.06 -12.93
CA TYR A 175 -39.28 -32.76 -13.00
C TYR A 175 -40.03 -32.41 -11.71
N ASP A 176 -40.66 -33.39 -11.06
CA ASP A 176 -41.36 -33.18 -9.78
C ASP A 176 -40.40 -32.74 -8.67
N ASN A 177 -39.19 -33.29 -8.64
CA ASN A 177 -38.16 -32.92 -7.66
C ASN A 177 -37.65 -31.49 -7.92
N LEU A 178 -37.32 -31.18 -9.18
CA LEU A 178 -36.88 -29.85 -9.58
C LEU A 178 -37.95 -28.77 -9.30
N ALA A 179 -39.23 -29.05 -9.57
CA ALA A 179 -40.32 -28.14 -9.27
C ALA A 179 -40.46 -27.88 -7.76
N ALA A 180 -40.26 -28.91 -6.92
CA ALA A 180 -40.27 -28.76 -5.47
C ALA A 180 -39.11 -27.89 -4.97
N GLN A 181 -37.92 -28.04 -5.54
CA GLN A 181 -36.78 -27.22 -5.18
C GLN A 181 -36.98 -25.76 -5.64
N LEU A 182 -37.50 -25.51 -6.87
CA LEU A 182 -37.85 -24.17 -7.34
C LEU A 182 -38.91 -23.50 -6.44
N ALA A 183 -39.86 -24.28 -5.89
CA ALA A 183 -40.83 -23.76 -4.94
C ALA A 183 -40.19 -23.35 -3.59
N ASP A 184 -39.24 -24.14 -3.06
CA ASP A 184 -38.47 -23.78 -1.87
C ASP A 184 -37.63 -22.52 -2.10
N MET A 185 -37.03 -22.43 -3.29
CA MET A 185 -36.39 -21.23 -3.79
C MET A 185 -37.39 -20.06 -3.72
N PHE A 186 -38.50 -20.05 -4.44
CA PHE A 186 -39.44 -18.91 -4.41
C PHE A 186 -39.91 -18.52 -2.99
N GLN A 187 -40.17 -19.50 -2.13
CA GLN A 187 -40.59 -19.26 -0.75
C GLN A 187 -39.54 -18.52 0.08
N ARG A 188 -38.26 -18.89 -0.06
CA ARG A 188 -37.17 -18.19 0.64
C ARG A 188 -37.02 -16.74 0.12
N ALA A 189 -37.32 -16.46 -1.15
CA ALA A 189 -37.10 -15.15 -1.75
C ALA A 189 -38.23 -14.24 -1.32
N GLU A 190 -39.45 -14.77 -1.26
CA GLU A 190 -40.57 -14.10 -0.60
C GLU A 190 -40.27 -13.78 0.86
N SER A 191 -39.60 -14.67 1.60
CA SER A 191 -39.25 -14.41 3.01
C SER A 191 -38.27 -13.25 3.20
N VAL A 192 -37.39 -13.00 2.23
CA VAL A 192 -36.38 -11.92 2.28
C VAL A 192 -36.91 -10.64 1.63
N PHE A 193 -37.43 -10.74 0.40
CA PHE A 193 -37.79 -9.59 -0.43
C PHE A 193 -39.29 -9.27 -0.41
N GLY A 194 -40.15 -10.18 0.06
CA GLY A 194 -41.61 -10.02 -0.03
C GLY A 194 -42.12 -8.74 0.61
N GLN A 195 -41.60 -8.37 1.80
CA GLN A 195 -41.97 -7.12 2.45
C GLN A 195 -41.53 -5.89 1.66
N ALA A 196 -40.32 -5.90 1.10
CA ALA A 196 -39.80 -4.79 0.30
C ALA A 196 -40.59 -4.64 -1.01
N ILE A 197 -40.91 -5.75 -1.67
CA ILE A 197 -41.75 -5.81 -2.87
C ILE A 197 -43.16 -5.30 -2.59
N GLU A 198 -43.81 -5.76 -1.51
CA GLU A 198 -45.15 -5.30 -1.14
C GLU A 198 -45.16 -3.81 -0.79
N THR A 199 -44.12 -3.33 -0.11
CA THR A 199 -43.97 -1.90 0.23
C THR A 199 -43.80 -1.04 -1.02
N ARG A 200 -43.01 -1.50 -2.01
CA ARG A 200 -42.71 -0.74 -3.24
C ARG A 200 -43.84 -0.80 -4.28
N THR A 201 -44.47 -1.97 -4.43
CA THR A 201 -45.43 -2.24 -5.52
C THR A 201 -46.89 -2.25 -5.07
N GLY A 202 -47.15 -2.43 -3.77
CA GLY A 202 -48.49 -2.62 -3.22
C GLY A 202 -49.13 -3.97 -3.54
N SER A 203 -48.37 -4.91 -4.10
CA SER A 203 -48.82 -6.27 -4.46
C SER A 203 -47.88 -7.32 -3.86
N SER A 204 -48.35 -8.57 -3.75
CA SER A 204 -47.56 -9.66 -3.18
C SER A 204 -46.33 -10.01 -4.05
N PHE A 205 -45.35 -10.73 -3.47
CA PHE A 205 -44.21 -11.29 -4.21
C PHE A 205 -44.64 -12.06 -5.47
N GLU A 206 -45.68 -12.88 -5.32
CA GLU A 206 -46.22 -13.71 -6.39
C GLU A 206 -46.80 -12.86 -7.53
N GLU A 207 -47.62 -11.85 -7.20
CA GLU A 207 -48.28 -10.99 -8.19
C GLU A 207 -47.35 -9.97 -8.84
N ALA A 208 -46.44 -9.37 -8.07
CA ALA A 208 -45.59 -8.27 -8.52
C ALA A 208 -44.35 -8.72 -9.29
N PHE A 209 -43.87 -9.94 -9.03
CA PHE A 209 -42.57 -10.39 -9.52
C PHE A 209 -42.63 -11.81 -10.12
N LEU A 210 -43.02 -12.81 -9.32
CA LEU A 210 -42.88 -14.21 -9.72
C LEU A 210 -43.75 -14.58 -10.93
N ASN A 211 -45.03 -14.19 -10.94
CA ASN A 211 -45.96 -14.53 -12.02
C ASN A 211 -45.50 -14.00 -13.39
N ASP A 212 -44.97 -12.78 -13.41
CA ASP A 212 -44.46 -12.18 -14.64
C ASP A 212 -43.20 -12.92 -15.14
N LEU A 213 -42.29 -13.25 -14.23
CA LEU A 213 -41.10 -14.03 -14.58
C LEU A 213 -41.46 -15.43 -15.09
N LEU A 214 -42.35 -16.16 -14.40
CA LEU A 214 -42.81 -17.48 -14.83
C LEU A 214 -43.50 -17.42 -16.21
N ALA A 215 -44.34 -16.40 -16.43
CA ALA A 215 -45.00 -16.19 -17.72
C ALA A 215 -44.00 -15.90 -18.84
N ARG A 216 -42.92 -15.17 -18.57
CA ARG A 216 -41.84 -14.89 -19.53
C ARG A 216 -41.13 -16.15 -20.02
N TYR A 217 -40.89 -17.12 -19.12
CA TYR A 217 -40.19 -18.37 -19.43
C TYR A 217 -41.12 -19.55 -19.77
N GLY A 218 -42.43 -19.38 -19.63
CA GLY A 218 -43.43 -20.33 -20.10
C GLY A 218 -43.52 -21.63 -19.29
N PHE A 219 -43.06 -21.64 -18.03
CA PHE A 219 -43.23 -22.78 -17.14
C PHE A 219 -44.20 -22.49 -15.99
N ASP A 220 -44.97 -23.50 -15.64
CA ASP A 220 -46.00 -23.49 -14.60
C ASP A 220 -45.52 -24.36 -13.42
N PRO A 221 -45.21 -23.78 -12.25
CA PRO A 221 -44.76 -24.53 -11.08
C PRO A 221 -45.76 -25.58 -10.59
N SER A 222 -47.04 -25.45 -10.96
CA SER A 222 -48.11 -26.41 -10.63
C SER A 222 -48.21 -27.58 -11.62
N ASP A 223 -47.52 -27.51 -12.76
CA ASP A 223 -47.34 -28.60 -13.73
C ASP A 223 -45.84 -28.82 -13.97
N PRO A 224 -45.17 -29.70 -13.21
CA PRO A 224 -43.74 -29.97 -13.35
C PRO A 224 -43.29 -30.36 -14.77
N ARG A 225 -44.20 -30.91 -15.60
CA ARG A 225 -43.89 -31.25 -17.00
C ARG A 225 -43.74 -30.02 -17.90
N SER A 226 -44.19 -28.85 -17.47
CA SER A 226 -43.95 -27.60 -18.19
C SER A 226 -42.46 -27.26 -18.32
N LEU A 227 -41.61 -27.79 -17.42
CA LEU A 227 -40.15 -27.63 -17.45
C LEU A 227 -39.48 -28.39 -18.61
N GLU A 228 -40.17 -29.36 -19.24
CA GLU A 228 -39.68 -30.07 -20.44
C GLU A 228 -39.42 -29.13 -21.61
N GLY A 229 -40.17 -28.02 -21.69
CA GLY A 229 -40.07 -27.03 -22.75
C GLY A 229 -38.95 -26.00 -22.59
N VAL A 230 -38.26 -25.96 -21.44
CA VAL A 230 -37.25 -24.95 -21.13
C VAL A 230 -35.85 -25.48 -21.46
N ASP A 231 -35.16 -24.86 -22.41
CA ASP A 231 -33.80 -25.24 -22.81
C ASP A 231 -32.72 -24.71 -21.85
N THR A 232 -31.46 -25.13 -22.06
CA THR A 232 -30.33 -24.76 -21.19
C THR A 232 -30.08 -23.25 -21.15
N GLU A 233 -30.27 -22.54 -22.26
CA GLU A 233 -30.06 -21.08 -22.34
C GLU A 233 -31.17 -20.34 -21.59
N GLN A 234 -32.43 -20.76 -21.80
CA GLN A 234 -33.59 -20.23 -21.10
C GLN A 234 -33.49 -20.43 -19.58
N ARG A 235 -32.94 -21.56 -19.13
CA ARG A 235 -32.72 -21.82 -17.70
C ARG A 235 -31.69 -20.89 -17.10
N ALA A 236 -30.52 -20.78 -17.73
CA ALA A 236 -29.47 -19.88 -17.25
C ALA A 236 -30.00 -18.44 -17.18
N ARG A 237 -30.73 -18.01 -18.22
CA ARG A 237 -31.33 -16.67 -18.26
C ARG A 237 -32.41 -16.48 -17.19
N PHE A 238 -33.24 -17.49 -16.92
CA PHE A 238 -34.24 -17.43 -15.85
C PHE A 238 -33.60 -17.10 -14.50
N PHE A 239 -32.49 -17.75 -14.12
CA PHE A 239 -31.83 -17.46 -12.85
C PHE A 239 -31.20 -16.08 -12.79
N MET A 240 -30.60 -15.61 -13.88
CA MET A 240 -30.05 -14.26 -13.94
C MET A 240 -31.18 -13.22 -13.82
N ASP A 241 -32.27 -13.37 -14.57
CA ASP A 241 -33.41 -12.46 -14.50
C ASP A 241 -34.13 -12.54 -13.13
N PHE A 242 -34.17 -13.73 -12.52
CA PHE A 242 -34.70 -13.93 -11.16
C PHE A 242 -33.84 -13.18 -10.13
N TYR A 243 -32.50 -13.31 -10.21
CA TYR A 243 -31.56 -12.59 -9.35
C TYR A 243 -31.61 -11.08 -9.56
N ASP A 244 -31.39 -10.62 -10.80
CA ASP A 244 -31.34 -9.21 -11.17
C ASP A 244 -32.68 -8.52 -10.82
N GLY A 245 -33.82 -9.20 -10.99
CA GLY A 245 -35.12 -8.66 -10.61
C GLY A 245 -35.34 -8.52 -9.10
N LEU A 246 -34.82 -9.44 -8.28
CA LEU A 246 -34.89 -9.35 -6.82
C LEU A 246 -33.98 -8.27 -6.26
N MET A 247 -32.79 -8.13 -6.85
CA MET A 247 -31.83 -7.09 -6.45
C MET A 247 -32.40 -5.68 -6.61
N GLY A 248 -33.37 -5.47 -7.51
CA GLY A 248 -34.18 -4.25 -7.58
C GLY A 248 -34.92 -3.85 -6.30
N PHE A 249 -35.09 -4.77 -5.34
CA PHE A 249 -35.76 -4.53 -4.05
C PHE A 249 -34.81 -4.54 -2.85
N SER A 250 -33.50 -4.69 -3.07
CA SER A 250 -32.50 -4.77 -2.01
C SER A 250 -32.19 -3.42 -1.34
N GLY A 251 -32.41 -2.31 -2.04
CA GLY A 251 -32.00 -0.97 -1.60
C GLY A 251 -30.51 -0.69 -1.79
N VAL A 252 -29.79 -1.54 -2.53
CA VAL A 252 -28.42 -1.32 -2.98
C VAL A 252 -28.34 -1.36 -4.50
N ASP A 253 -27.36 -0.64 -5.07
CA ASP A 253 -27.06 -0.71 -6.50
C ASP A 253 -26.52 -2.10 -6.87
N HIS A 254 -26.80 -2.53 -8.10
CA HIS A 254 -26.38 -3.84 -8.57
C HIS A 254 -24.89 -3.84 -8.91
N VAL A 255 -24.16 -4.80 -8.34
CA VAL A 255 -22.80 -5.13 -8.76
C VAL A 255 -22.88 -6.07 -9.95
N ASP A 256 -21.99 -5.89 -10.93
CA ASP A 256 -21.90 -6.74 -12.11
C ASP A 256 -20.45 -7.12 -12.42
N HIS A 257 -20.26 -8.22 -13.13
CA HIS A 257 -18.93 -8.83 -13.37
C HIS A 257 -17.92 -7.91 -14.06
N TRP A 258 -18.40 -6.91 -14.82
CA TRP A 258 -17.50 -5.98 -15.50
C TRP A 258 -16.73 -5.08 -14.52
N MET A 259 -17.26 -4.83 -13.33
CA MET A 259 -16.67 -3.90 -12.34
C MET A 259 -15.29 -4.37 -11.87
N PRO A 260 -15.15 -5.58 -11.27
CA PRO A 260 -13.85 -6.13 -10.92
C PRO A 260 -13.00 -6.41 -12.16
N ALA A 261 -13.60 -6.86 -13.28
CA ALA A 261 -12.85 -7.19 -14.49
C ALA A 261 -12.06 -6.00 -15.07
N ILE A 262 -12.51 -4.75 -14.87
CA ILE A 262 -11.78 -3.55 -15.30
C ILE A 262 -11.09 -2.81 -14.16
N ASN A 263 -10.96 -3.45 -12.98
CA ASN A 263 -10.44 -2.84 -11.76
C ASN A 263 -11.13 -1.51 -11.42
N TRP A 264 -12.46 -1.48 -11.49
CA TRP A 264 -13.28 -0.33 -11.13
C TRP A 264 -14.07 -0.61 -9.86
N SER A 265 -14.20 0.41 -9.02
CA SER A 265 -15.11 0.38 -7.87
C SER A 265 -15.79 1.75 -7.67
N PRO A 266 -16.93 1.78 -6.97
CA PRO A 266 -17.56 3.04 -6.57
C PRO A 266 -16.63 3.97 -5.79
N ALA A 267 -15.85 3.44 -4.85
CA ALA A 267 -14.90 4.23 -4.07
C ALA A 267 -13.80 4.84 -4.95
N LEU A 268 -13.27 4.06 -5.91
CA LEU A 268 -12.28 4.55 -6.88
C LEU A 268 -12.86 5.71 -7.70
N SER A 269 -14.07 5.56 -8.25
CA SER A 269 -14.76 6.63 -8.98
C SER A 269 -14.94 7.87 -8.10
N GLN A 270 -15.43 7.71 -6.86
CA GLN A 270 -15.68 8.81 -5.93
C GLN A 270 -14.39 9.54 -5.52
N SER A 271 -13.28 8.81 -5.33
CA SER A 271 -11.97 9.37 -4.97
C SER A 271 -11.44 10.39 -5.99
N VAL A 272 -11.87 10.27 -7.25
CA VAL A 272 -11.49 11.15 -8.35
C VAL A 272 -12.63 12.06 -8.83
N GLY A 273 -13.69 12.18 -8.03
CA GLY A 273 -14.82 13.08 -8.28
C GLY A 273 -15.84 12.56 -9.29
N SER A 274 -15.87 11.24 -9.55
CA SER A 274 -16.91 10.54 -10.33
C SER A 274 -17.17 11.09 -11.74
N GLY A 275 -16.16 11.74 -12.36
CA GLY A 275 -16.27 12.32 -13.69
C GLY A 275 -17.01 13.67 -13.74
N ASN A 276 -17.21 14.31 -12.59
CA ASN A 276 -17.80 15.64 -12.49
C ASN A 276 -17.06 16.65 -13.39
N GLY A 277 -17.80 17.58 -13.99
CA GLY A 277 -17.27 18.58 -14.92
C GLY A 277 -17.02 18.07 -16.35
N THR A 278 -17.01 16.76 -16.58
CA THR A 278 -16.90 16.18 -17.92
C THR A 278 -18.25 16.16 -18.64
N VAL A 279 -18.21 16.43 -19.94
CA VAL A 279 -19.37 16.32 -20.84
C VAL A 279 -19.11 15.18 -21.83
N VAL A 280 -19.94 14.14 -21.77
CA VAL A 280 -19.88 12.99 -22.67
C VAL A 280 -21.00 13.08 -23.69
N GLY A 281 -20.64 13.09 -24.97
CA GLY A 281 -21.58 12.99 -26.07
C GLY A 281 -21.93 11.53 -26.35
N LEU A 282 -23.21 11.23 -26.51
CA LEU A 282 -23.71 9.93 -26.90
C LEU A 282 -24.38 10.05 -28.27
N LEU A 283 -23.77 9.44 -29.28
CA LEU A 283 -24.36 9.32 -30.60
C LEU A 283 -25.05 7.97 -30.71
N ASP A 284 -26.28 7.89 -30.22
CA ASP A 284 -27.06 6.65 -30.05
C ASP A 284 -28.57 6.96 -30.07
N PHE A 285 -29.42 5.95 -29.96
CA PHE A 285 -30.87 6.11 -29.87
C PHE A 285 -31.26 7.04 -28.71
N SER A 286 -32.26 7.90 -28.94
CA SER A 286 -32.82 8.74 -27.87
C SER A 286 -33.63 7.90 -26.90
N PHE A 287 -33.52 8.21 -25.61
CA PHE A 287 -34.27 7.59 -24.53
C PHE A 287 -34.93 8.67 -23.67
N ASP A 288 -36.00 8.31 -22.94
CA ASP A 288 -36.61 9.22 -21.98
C ASP A 288 -35.73 9.29 -20.72
N ALA A 289 -35.38 10.49 -20.30
CA ALA A 289 -34.43 10.72 -19.21
C ALA A 289 -35.14 10.67 -17.84
N SER A 290 -36.17 9.84 -17.70
CA SER A 290 -37.27 10.14 -16.80
C SER A 290 -36.99 9.95 -15.31
N GLU A 291 -35.82 9.45 -14.86
CA GLU A 291 -35.43 9.71 -13.45
C GLU A 291 -33.97 9.48 -13.01
N LEU A 292 -33.07 8.88 -13.80
CA LEU A 292 -31.78 8.40 -13.25
C LEU A 292 -30.49 9.11 -13.75
N LEU A 293 -30.51 9.87 -14.85
CA LEU A 293 -29.26 10.34 -15.48
C LEU A 293 -29.21 11.87 -15.67
N ARG A 294 -28.01 12.47 -15.52
CA ARG A 294 -27.74 13.90 -15.83
C ARG A 294 -27.67 14.13 -17.35
N VAL A 295 -28.79 13.95 -18.04
CA VAL A 295 -28.89 14.00 -19.51
C VAL A 295 -29.41 15.35 -19.98
N ARG A 296 -28.78 15.90 -21.03
CA ARG A 296 -29.34 17.00 -21.83
C ARG A 296 -29.54 16.52 -23.26
N THR A 297 -30.79 16.26 -23.62
CA THR A 297 -31.16 15.84 -24.98
C THR A 297 -31.17 17.02 -25.94
N GLN A 298 -30.43 16.93 -27.03
CA GLN A 298 -30.20 18.06 -27.95
C GLN A 298 -31.04 18.03 -29.23
N GLY A 299 -31.99 17.08 -29.32
CA GLY A 299 -32.83 16.88 -30.50
C GLY A 299 -32.05 16.28 -31.66
N GLY A 300 -32.33 15.02 -31.98
CA GLY A 300 -31.89 14.34 -33.21
C GLY A 300 -32.94 14.47 -34.32
N GLU A 301 -32.86 13.63 -35.37
CA GLU A 301 -33.87 13.55 -36.44
C GLU A 301 -35.31 13.42 -35.87
N ARG A 302 -35.49 12.76 -34.70
CA ARG A 302 -36.77 12.61 -33.97
C ARG A 302 -36.58 12.53 -32.44
N SER A 303 -37.66 12.77 -31.68
CA SER A 303 -37.62 12.92 -30.21
C SER A 303 -37.79 11.63 -29.39
N TRP A 304 -38.12 10.48 -29.98
CA TRP A 304 -38.15 9.19 -29.27
C TRP A 304 -38.31 8.04 -30.29
N LEU A 305 -37.48 7.00 -30.20
CA LEU A 305 -37.69 5.71 -30.86
C LEU A 305 -37.74 4.69 -29.72
N ASP A 306 -38.80 3.89 -29.66
CA ASP A 306 -39.04 2.86 -28.65
C ASP A 306 -38.00 1.71 -28.76
N PHE A 307 -36.75 2.04 -28.41
CA PHE A 307 -35.57 1.19 -28.53
C PHE A 307 -34.51 1.66 -27.52
N ASN A 308 -34.46 0.98 -26.37
CA ASN A 308 -33.73 1.44 -25.18
C ASN A 308 -32.22 1.14 -25.20
N HIS A 309 -31.62 0.89 -26.36
CA HIS A 309 -30.17 0.69 -26.50
C HIS A 309 -29.38 1.91 -26.00
N GLY A 310 -29.83 3.13 -26.33
CA GLY A 310 -29.19 4.35 -25.84
C GLY A 310 -29.25 4.50 -24.32
N ALA A 311 -30.32 4.03 -23.67
CA ALA A 311 -30.46 4.06 -22.21
C ALA A 311 -29.46 3.08 -21.55
N ALA A 312 -29.36 1.86 -22.07
CA ALA A 312 -28.39 0.87 -21.60
C ALA A 312 -26.93 1.36 -21.76
N VAL A 313 -26.60 1.94 -22.91
CA VAL A 313 -25.27 2.53 -23.13
C VAL A 313 -25.00 3.70 -22.18
N ALA A 314 -26.00 4.56 -21.96
CA ALA A 314 -25.90 5.70 -21.06
C ALA A 314 -25.73 5.27 -19.59
N SER A 315 -26.40 4.20 -19.15
CA SER A 315 -26.31 3.73 -17.77
C SER A 315 -24.93 3.22 -17.41
N LEU A 316 -24.26 2.50 -18.34
CA LEU A 316 -22.89 2.02 -18.14
C LEU A 316 -21.87 3.16 -18.02
N ILE A 317 -22.15 4.32 -18.61
CA ILE A 317 -21.29 5.51 -18.49
C ILE A 317 -21.55 6.24 -17.18
N ALA A 318 -22.82 6.52 -16.86
CA ALA A 318 -23.18 7.59 -15.93
C ALA A 318 -24.35 7.28 -14.99
N ALA A 319 -24.76 6.02 -14.84
CA ALA A 319 -25.79 5.69 -13.86
C ALA A 319 -25.33 6.08 -12.44
N PRO A 320 -26.26 6.65 -11.62
CA PRO A 320 -25.96 7.16 -10.30
C PRO A 320 -25.63 6.02 -9.34
N MET A 321 -25.05 6.37 -8.19
CA MET A 321 -24.90 5.46 -7.05
C MET A 321 -25.92 5.91 -6.01
N ASP A 322 -27.14 5.41 -6.10
CA ASP A 322 -28.29 5.86 -5.30
C ASP A 322 -29.07 4.72 -4.64
N GLY A 323 -28.52 3.51 -4.68
CA GLY A 323 -29.12 2.29 -4.12
C GLY A 323 -30.17 1.66 -5.03
N GLN A 324 -30.22 2.01 -6.32
CA GLN A 324 -31.21 1.51 -7.27
C GLN A 324 -30.62 1.22 -8.65
N GLY A 325 -30.96 0.04 -9.19
CA GLY A 325 -30.58 -0.31 -10.56
C GLY A 325 -29.06 -0.51 -10.70
N VAL A 326 -28.49 -0.05 -11.80
CA VAL A 326 -27.06 -0.26 -12.13
C VAL A 326 -26.21 0.95 -11.83
N MET A 327 -24.89 0.77 -11.74
CA MET A 327 -23.92 1.87 -11.62
C MET A 327 -23.22 2.16 -12.94
N GLY A 328 -22.91 3.44 -13.18
CA GLY A 328 -22.05 3.86 -14.28
C GLY A 328 -20.61 4.03 -13.82
N VAL A 329 -19.68 3.90 -14.75
CA VAL A 329 -18.24 4.09 -14.47
C VAL A 329 -17.92 5.52 -13.99
N ALA A 330 -18.64 6.53 -14.51
CA ALA A 330 -18.48 7.96 -14.17
C ALA A 330 -19.84 8.63 -13.86
N PRO A 331 -20.45 8.37 -12.69
CA PRO A 331 -21.82 8.78 -12.35
C PRO A 331 -22.12 10.29 -12.42
N ASP A 332 -21.13 11.15 -12.15
CA ASP A 332 -21.33 12.60 -12.09
C ASP A 332 -21.09 13.32 -13.43
N THR A 333 -20.76 12.58 -14.49
CA THR A 333 -20.58 13.16 -15.83
C THR A 333 -21.91 13.65 -16.42
N THR A 334 -21.85 14.67 -17.27
CA THR A 334 -23.04 15.15 -18.00
C THR A 334 -23.14 14.46 -19.36
N LEU A 335 -24.27 13.82 -19.63
CA LEU A 335 -24.54 13.19 -20.93
C LEU A 335 -25.24 14.16 -21.89
N LEU A 336 -24.72 14.27 -23.11
CA LEU A 336 -25.36 14.95 -24.24
C LEU A 336 -25.75 13.92 -25.29
N THR A 337 -27.04 13.72 -25.52
CA THR A 337 -27.51 12.68 -26.44
C THR A 337 -27.89 13.27 -27.80
N TYR A 338 -27.52 12.56 -28.87
CA TYR A 338 -27.96 12.83 -30.23
C TYR A 338 -28.29 11.52 -30.93
N ASN A 339 -29.50 11.43 -31.49
CA ASN A 339 -29.96 10.27 -32.25
C ASN A 339 -29.80 10.45 -33.76
N PRO A 340 -28.91 9.66 -34.41
CA PRO A 340 -28.77 9.65 -35.86
C PRO A 340 -29.69 8.62 -36.55
N PHE A 341 -30.36 7.74 -35.81
CA PHE A 341 -31.14 6.64 -36.36
C PHE A 341 -32.57 7.05 -36.70
N ASP A 342 -33.11 6.40 -37.74
CA ASP A 342 -34.51 6.52 -38.15
C ASP A 342 -35.38 5.35 -37.64
N GLU A 343 -36.67 5.33 -38.01
CA GLU A 343 -37.63 4.28 -37.60
C GLU A 343 -37.23 2.87 -38.03
N SER A 344 -36.35 2.72 -39.03
CA SER A 344 -35.82 1.42 -39.46
C SER A 344 -34.70 0.91 -38.56
N ARG A 345 -34.32 1.68 -37.52
CA ARG A 345 -33.17 1.43 -36.63
C ARG A 345 -31.83 1.41 -37.38
N THR A 346 -31.79 2.09 -38.54
CA THR A 346 -30.57 2.31 -39.30
C THR A 346 -30.29 3.81 -39.42
N THR A 347 -29.08 4.16 -39.83
CA THR A 347 -28.64 5.54 -40.01
C THR A 347 -27.88 5.67 -41.32
N ASN A 348 -27.71 6.90 -41.79
CA ASN A 348 -26.80 7.22 -42.89
C ASN A 348 -25.68 8.17 -42.43
N TRP A 349 -24.63 8.29 -43.24
CA TRP A 349 -23.46 9.11 -42.89
C TRP A 349 -23.72 10.61 -42.77
N THR A 350 -24.81 11.13 -43.34
CA THR A 350 -25.19 12.55 -43.21
C THR A 350 -25.68 12.85 -41.79
N ASP A 351 -26.48 11.94 -41.23
CA ASP A 351 -27.04 12.09 -39.88
C ASP A 351 -25.97 11.80 -38.82
N VAL A 352 -25.11 10.79 -39.05
CA VAL A 352 -23.89 10.57 -38.24
C VAL A 352 -23.02 11.82 -38.22
N ARG A 353 -22.73 12.43 -39.37
CA ARG A 353 -21.94 13.68 -39.44
C ARG A 353 -22.62 14.82 -38.70
N SER A 354 -23.94 14.96 -38.81
CA SER A 354 -24.71 16.01 -38.13
C SER A 354 -24.70 15.83 -36.61
N GLY A 355 -24.79 14.59 -36.13
CA GLY A 355 -24.71 14.26 -34.72
C GLY A 355 -23.33 14.52 -34.12
N VAL A 356 -22.27 14.01 -34.76
CA VAL A 356 -20.89 14.32 -34.33
C VAL A 356 -20.65 15.83 -34.29
N LEU A 357 -21.09 16.55 -35.32
CA LEU A 357 -20.99 17.99 -35.38
C LEU A 357 -21.71 18.67 -34.20
N SER A 358 -22.94 18.24 -33.88
CA SER A 358 -23.73 18.78 -32.77
C SER A 358 -23.02 18.58 -31.42
N LEU A 359 -22.59 17.34 -31.14
CA LEU A 359 -21.94 16.97 -29.88
C LEU A 359 -20.61 17.70 -29.69
N VAL A 360 -19.80 17.82 -30.74
CA VAL A 360 -18.53 18.57 -30.73
C VAL A 360 -18.77 20.08 -30.50
N TYR A 361 -19.81 20.68 -31.10
CA TYR A 361 -20.12 22.09 -30.88
C TYR A 361 -20.54 22.42 -29.44
N GLN A 362 -21.03 21.42 -28.72
CA GLN A 362 -21.43 21.56 -27.31
C GLN A 362 -20.30 21.23 -26.33
N ASN A 363 -19.07 21.13 -26.84
CA ASN A 363 -17.88 20.85 -26.06
C ASN A 363 -17.91 19.48 -25.37
N SER A 364 -18.49 18.46 -26.01
CA SER A 364 -18.31 17.07 -25.56
C SER A 364 -16.82 16.74 -25.59
N ARG A 365 -16.29 16.34 -24.43
CA ARG A 365 -14.87 15.95 -24.26
C ARG A 365 -14.62 14.54 -24.73
N VAL A 366 -15.62 13.67 -24.57
CA VAL A 366 -15.62 12.30 -25.07
C VAL A 366 -16.91 12.09 -25.85
N ILE A 367 -16.87 11.41 -26.98
CA ILE A 367 -18.05 11.01 -27.75
C ILE A 367 -18.05 9.49 -27.91
N ASN A 368 -19.05 8.84 -27.32
CA ASN A 368 -19.32 7.42 -27.51
C ASN A 368 -20.18 7.19 -28.74
N MET A 369 -19.76 6.25 -29.58
CA MET A 369 -20.44 5.84 -30.79
C MET A 369 -20.58 4.32 -30.80
N SER A 370 -21.67 3.85 -30.20
CA SER A 370 -22.05 2.44 -30.20
C SER A 370 -22.80 2.07 -31.49
N LEU A 371 -22.20 2.41 -32.64
CA LEU A 371 -22.75 2.16 -33.99
C LEU A 371 -21.64 1.79 -34.97
N GLY A 372 -21.96 1.01 -36.00
CA GLY A 372 -20.98 0.50 -36.95
C GLY A 372 -21.56 0.10 -38.31
N VAL A 373 -20.70 -0.43 -39.17
CA VAL A 373 -21.05 -0.95 -40.49
C VAL A 373 -20.80 -2.46 -40.50
N PRO A 374 -21.77 -3.29 -40.93
CA PRO A 374 -21.59 -4.74 -40.98
C PRO A 374 -20.32 -5.16 -41.74
N GLY A 375 -19.55 -6.07 -41.15
CA GLY A 375 -18.31 -6.62 -41.71
C GLY A 375 -17.08 -5.73 -41.56
N TRP A 376 -17.14 -4.68 -40.73
CA TRP A 376 -16.01 -3.77 -40.51
C TRP A 376 -15.76 -3.54 -39.02
N THR A 377 -14.48 -3.53 -38.65
CA THR A 377 -14.03 -3.03 -37.33
C THR A 377 -14.04 -1.50 -37.29
N PHE A 378 -13.63 -0.87 -38.40
CA PHE A 378 -13.58 0.57 -38.59
C PHE A 378 -13.69 0.93 -40.08
N HIS A 379 -14.85 1.46 -40.47
CA HIS A 379 -15.19 1.72 -41.88
C HIS A 379 -14.54 2.99 -42.46
N GLN A 380 -14.26 2.99 -43.77
CA GLN A 380 -13.62 4.10 -44.49
C GLN A 380 -14.34 5.46 -44.36
N ASP A 381 -15.67 5.44 -44.32
CA ASP A 381 -16.49 6.66 -44.33
C ASP A 381 -16.41 7.46 -43.00
N TRP A 382 -15.87 6.87 -41.92
CA TRP A 382 -15.51 7.65 -40.72
C TRP A 382 -14.48 8.73 -41.03
N ALA A 383 -13.58 8.49 -41.99
CA ALA A 383 -12.63 9.50 -42.45
C ALA A 383 -13.36 10.70 -43.09
N ASP A 384 -14.48 10.48 -43.77
CA ASP A 384 -15.29 11.53 -44.39
C ASP A 384 -16.15 12.31 -43.37
N VAL A 385 -16.49 11.69 -42.24
CA VAL A 385 -17.14 12.38 -41.11
C VAL A 385 -16.10 13.26 -40.39
N LEU A 386 -14.99 12.66 -39.96
CA LEU A 386 -13.99 13.34 -39.14
C LEU A 386 -13.11 14.32 -39.94
N SER A 387 -13.14 14.27 -41.27
CA SER A 387 -12.50 15.27 -42.14
C SER A 387 -13.33 16.54 -42.39
N ASP A 388 -14.56 16.62 -41.86
CA ASP A 388 -15.36 17.85 -41.94
C ASP A 388 -14.62 18.99 -41.22
N ARG A 389 -14.35 20.09 -41.93
CA ARG A 389 -13.62 21.26 -41.40
C ARG A 389 -14.23 21.85 -40.14
N ARG A 390 -15.52 21.65 -39.89
CA ARG A 390 -16.21 22.12 -38.68
C ARG A 390 -15.92 21.23 -37.48
N ILE A 391 -15.80 19.92 -37.69
CA ILE A 391 -15.42 18.92 -36.66
C ILE A 391 -13.93 19.05 -36.36
N ILE A 392 -13.09 19.07 -37.40
CA ILE A 392 -11.62 19.21 -37.31
C ILE A 392 -11.16 20.34 -36.39
N ARG A 393 -11.88 21.47 -36.36
CA ARG A 393 -11.50 22.63 -35.52
C ARG A 393 -11.52 22.33 -34.02
N ARG A 394 -12.13 21.23 -33.60
CA ARG A 394 -12.32 20.82 -32.21
C ARG A 394 -11.90 19.37 -31.96
N THR A 395 -11.46 18.62 -32.98
CA THR A 395 -11.00 17.23 -32.82
C THR A 395 -9.82 17.11 -31.84
N GLY A 396 -9.02 18.16 -31.64
CA GLY A 396 -7.95 18.14 -30.62
C GLY A 396 -8.47 18.04 -29.18
N ASP A 397 -9.71 18.47 -28.95
CA ASP A 397 -10.33 18.61 -27.62
C ASP A 397 -11.35 17.48 -27.33
N THR A 398 -11.64 16.63 -28.30
CA THR A 398 -12.65 15.55 -28.21
C THR A 398 -12.04 14.18 -28.51
N LEU A 399 -12.22 13.25 -27.58
CA LEU A 399 -11.93 11.83 -27.73
C LEU A 399 -13.12 11.13 -28.38
N PHE A 400 -12.87 10.30 -29.38
CA PHE A 400 -13.90 9.52 -30.07
C PHE A 400 -13.75 8.04 -29.74
N VAL A 401 -14.79 7.44 -29.17
CA VAL A 401 -14.82 6.03 -28.77
C VAL A 401 -15.81 5.28 -29.65
N PHE A 402 -15.34 4.25 -30.35
CA PHE A 402 -16.13 3.47 -31.30
C PHE A 402 -16.26 2.03 -30.84
N ALA A 403 -17.46 1.48 -30.90
CA ALA A 403 -17.65 0.04 -30.79
C ALA A 403 -17.09 -0.67 -32.04
N ALA A 404 -16.35 -1.77 -31.85
CA ALA A 404 -15.69 -2.50 -32.93
C ALA A 404 -16.66 -3.23 -33.89
N GLY A 405 -17.87 -3.55 -33.46
CA GLY A 405 -18.86 -4.29 -34.24
C GLY A 405 -18.93 -5.78 -33.87
N ASN A 406 -20.02 -6.42 -34.27
CA ASN A 406 -20.50 -7.69 -33.71
C ASN A 406 -20.56 -8.84 -34.75
N ASP A 407 -19.72 -8.82 -35.79
CA ASP A 407 -19.74 -9.83 -36.87
C ASP A 407 -18.71 -10.96 -36.69
N GLY A 408 -17.87 -10.90 -35.66
CA GLY A 408 -16.79 -11.85 -35.40
C GLY A 408 -15.69 -11.83 -36.46
N VAL A 409 -15.48 -10.68 -37.13
CA VAL A 409 -14.51 -10.55 -38.22
C VAL A 409 -13.24 -9.80 -37.82
N THR A 410 -12.13 -10.15 -38.44
CA THR A 410 -10.86 -9.42 -38.34
C THR A 410 -10.70 -8.48 -39.52
N GLN A 411 -10.47 -7.19 -39.27
CA GLN A 411 -10.27 -6.24 -40.36
C GLN A 411 -8.88 -6.41 -41.00
N THR A 412 -8.87 -6.63 -42.32
CA THR A 412 -7.64 -6.71 -43.12
C THR A 412 -7.46 -5.51 -44.06
N GLN A 413 -8.53 -4.73 -44.28
CA GLN A 413 -8.53 -3.61 -45.21
C GLN A 413 -8.10 -2.32 -44.52
N ASN A 414 -7.09 -1.66 -45.09
CA ASN A 414 -6.65 -0.35 -44.65
C ASN A 414 -7.71 0.72 -44.89
N VAL A 415 -7.73 1.72 -44.02
CA VAL A 415 -8.54 2.92 -44.17
C VAL A 415 -7.63 4.05 -44.66
N ASN A 416 -8.04 4.76 -45.71
CA ASN A 416 -7.41 6.00 -46.14
C ASN A 416 -7.77 7.13 -45.17
N TRP A 417 -6.81 7.51 -44.34
CA TRP A 417 -6.94 8.54 -43.30
C TRP A 417 -6.32 9.88 -43.71
N SER A 418 -5.90 10.04 -44.98
CA SER A 418 -5.15 11.21 -45.48
C SER A 418 -5.89 12.55 -45.30
N SER A 419 -7.22 12.51 -45.22
CA SER A 419 -8.08 13.68 -45.08
C SER A 419 -8.30 14.10 -43.63
N VAL A 420 -7.87 13.29 -42.66
CA VAL A 420 -8.06 13.51 -41.22
C VAL A 420 -6.71 13.85 -40.59
N TRP A 421 -6.67 14.91 -39.77
CA TRP A 421 -5.41 15.42 -39.23
C TRP A 421 -4.89 14.66 -38.01
N ASN A 422 -5.76 13.93 -37.30
CA ASN A 422 -5.37 13.21 -36.09
C ASN A 422 -6.01 11.82 -36.04
N ALA A 423 -5.24 10.84 -35.58
CA ALA A 423 -5.70 9.50 -35.25
C ALA A 423 -5.52 9.18 -33.75
N THR A 424 -4.82 10.05 -32.99
CA THR A 424 -4.42 9.78 -31.61
C THR A 424 -5.50 10.01 -30.58
N ASN A 425 -6.60 10.65 -30.97
CA ASN A 425 -7.79 10.94 -30.16
C ASN A 425 -8.95 9.97 -30.49
N LEU A 426 -8.64 8.76 -30.97
CA LEU A 426 -9.61 7.73 -31.32
C LEU A 426 -9.31 6.47 -30.50
N LEU A 427 -10.37 5.82 -30.01
CA LEU A 427 -10.34 4.50 -29.40
C LEU A 427 -11.38 3.61 -30.07
N ILE A 428 -10.99 2.38 -30.39
CA ILE A 428 -11.87 1.34 -30.92
C ILE A 428 -11.94 0.24 -29.87
N VAL A 429 -13.15 -0.19 -29.53
CA VAL A 429 -13.39 -1.03 -28.36
C VAL A 429 -13.98 -2.37 -28.77
N GLY A 430 -13.22 -3.44 -28.53
CA GLY A 430 -13.67 -4.82 -28.63
C GLY A 430 -14.36 -5.31 -27.35
N SER A 431 -15.02 -6.45 -27.45
CA SER A 431 -15.72 -7.10 -26.33
C SER A 431 -14.98 -8.35 -25.88
N VAL A 432 -14.85 -8.53 -24.56
CA VAL A 432 -14.51 -9.81 -23.95
C VAL A 432 -15.70 -10.43 -23.22
N ASP A 433 -15.66 -11.76 -23.10
CA ASP A 433 -16.53 -12.54 -22.24
C ASP A 433 -16.14 -12.38 -20.75
N PRO A 434 -16.95 -12.87 -19.80
CA PRO A 434 -16.64 -12.79 -18.37
C PRO A 434 -15.32 -13.47 -17.95
N ASN A 435 -14.73 -14.31 -18.81
CA ASN A 435 -13.44 -14.96 -18.56
C ASN A 435 -12.26 -14.21 -19.21
N GLY A 436 -12.48 -12.98 -19.69
CA GLY A 436 -11.47 -12.17 -20.36
C GLY A 436 -11.08 -12.66 -21.76
N ARG A 437 -11.82 -13.60 -22.36
CA ARG A 437 -11.57 -14.06 -23.74
C ARG A 437 -12.32 -13.18 -24.72
N ILE A 438 -11.75 -12.92 -25.90
CA ILE A 438 -12.45 -12.16 -26.94
C ILE A 438 -13.83 -12.79 -27.23
N SER A 439 -14.91 -12.00 -27.11
CA SER A 439 -16.26 -12.46 -27.37
C SER A 439 -16.36 -12.95 -28.81
N ARG A 440 -17.06 -14.06 -29.05
CA ARG A 440 -17.13 -14.68 -30.40
C ARG A 440 -17.66 -13.76 -31.49
N PHE A 441 -18.54 -12.82 -31.11
CA PHE A 441 -19.09 -11.81 -32.02
C PHE A 441 -18.18 -10.59 -32.19
N SER A 442 -17.20 -10.36 -31.31
CA SER A 442 -16.40 -9.13 -31.36
C SER A 442 -15.55 -9.10 -32.62
N ASN A 443 -15.66 -8.02 -33.38
CA ASN A 443 -14.69 -7.73 -34.43
C ASN A 443 -13.32 -7.39 -33.82
N THR A 444 -12.24 -7.70 -34.54
CA THR A 444 -10.86 -7.46 -34.11
C THR A 444 -10.09 -6.56 -35.10
N PRO A 445 -9.08 -5.81 -34.65
CA PRO A 445 -8.43 -4.79 -35.48
C PRO A 445 -7.53 -5.39 -36.57
N GLY A 446 -6.97 -6.58 -36.35
CA GLY A 446 -6.01 -7.19 -37.27
C GLY A 446 -4.80 -6.29 -37.53
N THR A 447 -4.23 -6.43 -38.73
CA THR A 447 -3.08 -5.62 -39.19
C THR A 447 -3.48 -4.37 -39.96
N ALA A 448 -4.78 -4.10 -40.09
CA ALA A 448 -5.27 -2.94 -40.84
C ALA A 448 -4.76 -1.61 -40.25
N CYS A 449 -4.64 -0.61 -41.11
CA CYS A 449 -4.02 0.65 -40.76
C CYS A 449 -4.77 1.88 -41.29
N LEU A 450 -4.75 2.96 -40.49
CA LEU A 450 -5.13 4.31 -40.87
C LEU A 450 -4.01 4.95 -41.71
N THR A 451 -4.04 4.68 -43.01
CA THR A 451 -2.98 5.08 -43.95
C THR A 451 -3.03 6.56 -44.30
N ILE A 452 -1.86 7.22 -44.31
CA ILE A 452 -1.71 8.60 -44.78
C ILE A 452 -0.97 8.56 -46.11
N TYR A 453 -1.61 9.05 -47.17
CA TYR A 453 -1.18 8.95 -48.57
C TYR A 453 -0.77 7.52 -48.97
N GLY A 454 -1.53 6.53 -48.48
CA GLY A 454 -1.30 5.10 -48.74
C GLY A 454 -0.17 4.46 -47.93
N GLN A 455 0.45 5.18 -46.99
CA GLN A 455 1.50 4.65 -46.11
C GLN A 455 0.97 4.44 -44.70
N CYS A 456 1.36 3.33 -44.06
CA CYS A 456 1.09 3.07 -42.66
C CYS A 456 2.23 3.61 -41.80
N TYR A 457 1.91 4.53 -40.89
CA TYR A 457 2.87 5.09 -39.94
C TYR A 457 2.76 4.38 -38.58
N ARG A 458 3.82 4.44 -37.76
CA ARG A 458 3.79 3.90 -36.40
C ARG A 458 2.70 4.61 -35.58
N GLY A 459 1.88 3.85 -34.86
CA GLY A 459 0.77 4.40 -34.06
C GLY A 459 -0.53 4.62 -34.84
N ASN A 460 -0.57 4.23 -36.12
CA ASN A 460 -1.75 4.32 -36.99
C ASN A 460 -2.35 2.94 -37.33
N ARG A 461 -1.77 1.83 -36.87
CA ARG A 461 -2.42 0.52 -37.03
C ARG A 461 -3.70 0.54 -36.18
N LEU A 462 -4.75 -0.13 -36.61
CA LEU A 462 -5.99 -0.17 -35.83
C LEU A 462 -5.73 -0.72 -34.42
N MET A 463 -4.88 -1.73 -34.30
CA MET A 463 -4.47 -2.26 -33.00
C MET A 463 -3.74 -1.24 -32.10
N ASP A 464 -3.08 -0.23 -32.67
CA ASP A 464 -2.46 0.85 -31.88
C ASP A 464 -3.51 1.78 -31.23
N ARG A 465 -4.78 1.68 -31.62
CA ARG A 465 -5.94 2.45 -31.14
C ARG A 465 -7.06 1.55 -30.61
N PHE A 466 -6.76 0.28 -30.36
CA PHE A 466 -7.72 -0.72 -29.95
C PHE A 466 -7.45 -1.17 -28.52
N LEU A 467 -8.50 -1.33 -27.74
CA LEU A 467 -8.48 -2.05 -26.47
C LEU A 467 -9.79 -2.82 -26.33
N VAL A 468 -9.88 -3.71 -25.35
CA VAL A 468 -11.10 -4.44 -25.05
C VAL A 468 -11.67 -4.04 -23.70
N ALA A 469 -12.98 -4.21 -23.54
CA ALA A 469 -13.67 -4.15 -22.26
C ALA A 469 -14.74 -5.24 -22.21
N PRO A 470 -15.26 -5.61 -21.03
CA PRO A 470 -16.37 -6.55 -20.92
C PRO A 470 -17.57 -6.05 -21.74
N GLY A 471 -18.11 -6.90 -22.58
CA GLY A 471 -19.26 -6.56 -23.43
C GLY A 471 -20.26 -7.70 -23.60
N GLU A 472 -20.08 -8.80 -22.87
CA GLU A 472 -20.97 -9.97 -22.88
C GLU A 472 -21.64 -10.12 -21.51
N LEU A 473 -22.92 -10.47 -21.51
CA LEU A 473 -23.76 -10.58 -20.31
C LEU A 473 -23.74 -9.34 -19.39
N ILE A 474 -23.63 -8.14 -19.96
CA ILE A 474 -23.55 -6.89 -19.22
C ILE A 474 -24.92 -6.47 -18.71
N LEU A 475 -25.03 -6.24 -17.41
CA LEU A 475 -26.22 -5.69 -16.77
C LEU A 475 -26.29 -4.17 -16.99
N ALA A 476 -27.38 -3.71 -17.61
CA ALA A 476 -27.60 -2.29 -17.90
C ALA A 476 -29.07 -1.91 -17.68
N SER A 477 -29.38 -0.62 -17.72
CA SER A 477 -30.77 -0.15 -17.64
C SER A 477 -31.57 -0.61 -18.86
N ASP A 478 -32.81 -1.04 -18.63
CA ASP A 478 -33.76 -1.33 -19.70
C ASP A 478 -34.47 -0.09 -20.27
N GLY A 479 -34.23 1.10 -19.71
CA GLY A 479 -34.86 2.36 -20.09
C GLY A 479 -36.29 2.58 -19.56
N GLU A 480 -36.85 1.62 -18.81
CA GLU A 480 -38.22 1.64 -18.27
C GLU A 480 -38.25 1.58 -16.73
N GLY A 481 -37.08 1.71 -16.09
CA GLY A 481 -36.92 1.69 -14.64
C GLY A 481 -36.46 0.34 -14.08
N GLY A 482 -36.19 -0.63 -14.94
CA GLY A 482 -35.58 -1.92 -14.60
C GLY A 482 -34.19 -2.10 -15.21
N VAL A 483 -33.76 -3.36 -15.24
CA VAL A 483 -32.44 -3.79 -15.71
C VAL A 483 -32.55 -4.96 -16.67
N THR A 484 -31.57 -5.12 -17.54
CA THR A 484 -31.50 -6.23 -18.49
C THR A 484 -30.06 -6.57 -18.84
N ARG A 485 -29.79 -7.85 -19.10
CA ARG A 485 -28.48 -8.31 -19.59
C ARG A 485 -28.39 -8.30 -21.10
N LEU A 486 -27.35 -7.65 -21.61
CA LEU A 486 -27.11 -7.42 -23.03
C LEU A 486 -25.72 -7.89 -23.44
N SER A 487 -25.49 -8.08 -24.74
CA SER A 487 -24.18 -8.48 -25.27
C SER A 487 -23.89 -7.80 -26.60
N GLY A 488 -22.66 -7.29 -26.75
CA GLY A 488 -22.22 -6.52 -27.89
C GLY A 488 -21.06 -5.57 -27.56
N THR A 489 -20.23 -5.25 -28.55
CA THR A 489 -19.18 -4.22 -28.42
C THR A 489 -19.75 -2.84 -28.10
N SER A 490 -21.04 -2.63 -28.35
CA SER A 490 -21.79 -1.44 -27.97
C SER A 490 -21.94 -1.25 -26.47
N PHE A 491 -21.73 -2.30 -25.65
CA PHE A 491 -21.74 -2.26 -24.18
C PHE A 491 -20.32 -2.26 -23.59
N ALA A 492 -19.30 -2.68 -24.36
CA ALA A 492 -17.89 -2.50 -23.98
C ALA A 492 -17.42 -1.03 -24.17
N ALA A 493 -17.79 -0.40 -25.29
CA ALA A 493 -17.46 1.00 -25.59
C ALA A 493 -17.85 2.02 -24.50
N PRO A 494 -19.05 1.96 -23.88
CA PRO A 494 -19.40 2.88 -22.79
C PRO A 494 -18.55 2.71 -21.53
N LEU A 495 -18.04 1.52 -21.22
CA LEU A 495 -17.13 1.34 -20.07
C LEU A 495 -15.83 2.12 -20.29
N VAL A 496 -15.24 2.01 -21.49
CA VAL A 496 -14.07 2.80 -21.90
C VAL A 496 -14.38 4.30 -21.92
N THR A 497 -15.58 4.69 -22.37
CA THR A 497 -16.03 6.09 -22.36
C THR A 497 -16.13 6.64 -20.94
N GLY A 498 -16.68 5.87 -20.00
CA GLY A 498 -16.77 6.26 -18.60
C GLY A 498 -15.39 6.39 -17.96
N ALA A 499 -14.48 5.46 -18.22
CA ALA A 499 -13.09 5.55 -17.76
C ALA A 499 -12.39 6.79 -18.32
N ALA A 500 -12.60 7.11 -19.60
CA ALA A 500 -12.12 8.35 -20.19
C ALA A 500 -12.70 9.60 -19.51
N ALA A 501 -13.97 9.55 -19.10
CA ALA A 501 -14.61 10.64 -18.38
C ALA A 501 -14.06 10.83 -16.96
N LEU A 502 -13.70 9.75 -16.25
CA LEU A 502 -12.99 9.81 -14.97
C LEU A 502 -11.62 10.47 -15.13
N VAL A 503 -10.81 9.99 -16.08
CA VAL A 503 -9.46 10.54 -16.34
C VAL A 503 -9.55 12.02 -16.73
N GLN A 504 -10.47 12.39 -17.62
CA GLN A 504 -10.67 13.78 -18.04
C GLN A 504 -11.20 14.65 -16.89
N GLY A 505 -12.09 14.13 -16.04
CA GLY A 505 -12.61 14.85 -14.88
C GLY A 505 -11.55 15.12 -13.83
N ARG A 506 -10.63 14.16 -13.61
CA ARG A 506 -9.53 14.31 -12.66
C ARG A 506 -8.42 15.25 -13.15
N TRP A 507 -8.16 15.27 -14.46
CA TRP A 507 -7.15 16.10 -15.10
C TRP A 507 -7.73 16.87 -16.29
N GLU A 508 -8.52 17.92 -16.03
CA GLU A 508 -9.31 18.63 -17.05
C GLU A 508 -8.48 19.29 -18.17
N TRP A 509 -7.19 19.52 -17.92
CA TRP A 509 -6.26 20.11 -18.89
C TRP A 509 -5.68 19.10 -19.88
N LEU A 510 -5.89 17.79 -19.67
CA LEU A 510 -5.44 16.78 -20.62
C LEU A 510 -6.19 16.94 -21.94
N GLY A 511 -5.45 16.87 -23.04
CA GLY A 511 -6.05 16.78 -24.36
C GLY A 511 -6.56 15.36 -24.61
N ALA A 512 -7.50 15.22 -25.55
CA ALA A 512 -8.12 13.93 -25.87
C ALA A 512 -7.11 12.82 -26.20
N HIS A 513 -6.00 13.17 -26.85
CA HIS A 513 -4.92 12.23 -27.16
C HIS A 513 -4.16 11.74 -25.92
N ASN A 514 -4.04 12.56 -24.88
CA ASN A 514 -3.41 12.16 -23.62
C ASN A 514 -4.33 11.21 -22.85
N VAL A 515 -5.63 11.49 -22.82
CA VAL A 515 -6.62 10.57 -22.22
C VAL A 515 -6.59 9.21 -22.93
N ALA A 516 -6.56 9.20 -24.26
CA ALA A 516 -6.41 7.96 -25.02
C ALA A 516 -5.10 7.22 -24.68
N ASP A 517 -3.96 7.93 -24.62
CA ASP A 517 -2.66 7.33 -24.28
C ASP A 517 -2.65 6.74 -22.86
N VAL A 518 -3.26 7.42 -21.89
CA VAL A 518 -3.40 6.92 -20.52
C VAL A 518 -4.18 5.61 -20.50
N LEU A 519 -5.36 5.56 -21.12
CA LEU A 519 -6.19 4.35 -21.14
C LEU A 519 -5.52 3.19 -21.88
N LEU A 520 -4.85 3.46 -23.00
CA LEU A 520 -4.15 2.43 -23.76
C LEU A 520 -2.94 1.88 -22.99
N ARG A 521 -2.12 2.75 -22.39
CA ARG A 521 -0.90 2.33 -21.68
C ARG A 521 -1.15 1.72 -20.29
N SER A 522 -2.32 1.95 -19.71
CA SER A 522 -2.73 1.36 -18.44
C SER A 522 -3.47 0.02 -18.61
N ALA A 523 -3.87 -0.33 -19.84
CA ALA A 523 -4.60 -1.55 -20.10
C ALA A 523 -3.82 -2.79 -19.63
N THR A 524 -4.54 -3.76 -19.07
CA THR A 524 -4.00 -5.07 -18.70
C THR A 524 -3.74 -5.87 -19.96
N ASP A 525 -2.46 -6.15 -20.23
CA ASP A 525 -2.05 -6.85 -21.44
C ASP A 525 -2.67 -8.25 -21.53
N LEU A 526 -3.28 -8.58 -22.67
CA LEU A 526 -3.96 -9.85 -22.92
C LEU A 526 -3.46 -10.46 -24.23
N GLY A 527 -3.36 -11.80 -24.26
CA GLY A 527 -2.95 -12.51 -25.47
C GLY A 527 -1.44 -12.51 -25.66
N ALA A 528 -0.96 -11.89 -26.73
CA ALA A 528 0.48 -11.82 -27.02
C ALA A 528 1.08 -10.60 -26.32
N GLU A 529 2.33 -10.70 -25.84
CA GLU A 529 3.00 -9.59 -25.13
C GLU A 529 3.01 -8.29 -25.95
N GLY A 530 2.47 -7.23 -25.35
CA GLY A 530 2.31 -5.91 -25.95
C GLY A 530 1.21 -5.84 -27.01
N VAL A 531 1.19 -4.75 -27.78
CA VAL A 531 0.06 -4.47 -28.69
C VAL A 531 -0.12 -5.54 -29.77
N ASP A 532 -1.27 -6.23 -29.77
CA ASP A 532 -1.56 -7.39 -30.62
C ASP A 532 -2.78 -7.23 -31.56
N GLU A 533 -2.96 -8.18 -32.49
CA GLU A 533 -3.98 -8.12 -33.54
C GLU A 533 -5.41 -8.46 -33.08
N VAL A 534 -5.57 -8.98 -31.85
CA VAL A 534 -6.84 -9.43 -31.26
C VAL A 534 -7.30 -8.48 -30.17
N TYR A 535 -6.48 -8.27 -29.14
CA TYR A 535 -6.85 -7.47 -27.96
C TYR A 535 -6.34 -6.03 -28.04
N GLY A 536 -5.47 -5.72 -29.00
CA GLY A 536 -4.90 -4.38 -29.13
C GLY A 536 -3.97 -4.14 -27.95
N TRP A 537 -4.26 -3.13 -27.12
CA TRP A 537 -3.49 -2.86 -25.91
C TRP A 537 -3.90 -3.74 -24.71
N GLY A 538 -4.96 -4.54 -24.83
CA GLY A 538 -5.46 -5.39 -23.74
C GLY A 538 -6.76 -4.88 -23.12
N LEU A 539 -7.05 -5.37 -21.93
CA LEU A 539 -8.28 -5.09 -21.18
C LEU A 539 -8.21 -3.73 -20.48
N LEU A 540 -9.29 -2.94 -20.56
CA LEU A 540 -9.45 -1.71 -19.81
C LEU A 540 -9.13 -1.93 -18.32
N ASN A 541 -8.33 -1.05 -17.74
CA ASN A 541 -7.98 -1.08 -16.32
C ASN A 541 -8.08 0.34 -15.74
N VAL A 542 -9.14 0.58 -14.97
CA VAL A 542 -9.46 1.93 -14.48
C VAL A 542 -8.54 2.37 -13.35
N ASP A 543 -8.24 1.48 -12.40
CA ASP A 543 -7.30 1.76 -11.32
C ASP A 543 -5.90 2.13 -11.86
N ALA A 544 -5.36 1.34 -12.79
CA ALA A 544 -4.07 1.65 -13.42
C ALA A 544 -4.10 2.97 -14.20
N ALA A 545 -5.23 3.31 -14.85
CA ALA A 545 -5.40 4.59 -15.53
C ALA A 545 -5.38 5.79 -14.57
N LEU A 546 -5.75 5.59 -13.30
CA LEU A 546 -5.79 6.64 -12.27
C LEU A 546 -4.51 6.69 -11.41
N ARG A 547 -3.56 5.78 -11.63
CA ARG A 547 -2.23 5.75 -10.99
C ARG A 547 -1.12 6.20 -11.95
N PRO A 548 0.11 6.45 -11.45
CA PRO A 548 1.27 6.64 -12.30
C PRO A 548 1.50 5.43 -13.23
N LEU A 549 1.65 5.66 -14.53
CA LEU A 549 2.04 4.66 -15.53
C LEU A 549 3.51 4.27 -15.39
N ASP A 550 4.35 5.17 -14.89
CA ASP A 550 5.78 4.96 -14.65
C ASP A 550 6.21 5.62 -13.33
N SER A 551 6.21 4.83 -12.26
CA SER A 551 6.61 5.28 -10.91
C SER A 551 8.09 5.68 -10.81
N SER A 552 8.93 5.29 -11.78
CA SER A 552 10.36 5.66 -11.81
C SER A 552 10.61 7.05 -12.39
N ASN A 553 9.59 7.67 -12.98
CA ASN A 553 9.69 8.95 -13.68
C ASN A 553 8.73 9.98 -13.10
N LEU A 554 8.71 10.08 -11.77
CA LEU A 554 7.96 11.08 -11.04
C LEU A 554 8.84 12.27 -10.67
N TYR A 555 8.23 13.45 -10.52
CA TYR A 555 8.93 14.66 -10.09
C TYR A 555 8.07 15.54 -9.17
N VAL A 556 8.72 16.39 -8.39
CA VAL A 556 8.09 17.54 -7.71
C VAL A 556 8.50 18.83 -8.39
N VAL A 557 7.69 19.86 -8.23
CA VAL A 557 8.04 21.22 -8.65
C VAL A 557 8.50 21.97 -7.41
N ASP A 558 9.77 22.39 -7.38
CA ASP A 558 10.29 23.14 -6.22
C ASP A 558 9.70 24.56 -6.15
N SER A 559 9.96 25.26 -5.04
CA SER A 559 9.49 26.63 -4.81
C SER A 559 9.96 27.66 -5.85
N ARG A 560 10.97 27.34 -6.66
CA ARG A 560 11.50 28.16 -7.76
C ARG A 560 10.96 27.72 -9.13
N GLY A 561 10.03 26.77 -9.18
CA GLY A 561 9.46 26.22 -10.40
C GLY A 561 10.36 25.24 -11.14
N ARG A 562 11.39 24.69 -10.50
CA ARG A 562 12.29 23.69 -11.12
C ARG A 562 11.73 22.29 -10.89
N LEU A 563 11.76 21.46 -11.94
CA LEU A 563 11.39 20.06 -11.85
C LEU A 563 12.51 19.28 -11.15
N ARG A 564 12.16 18.51 -10.12
CA ARG A 564 13.10 17.66 -9.38
C ARG A 564 12.58 16.23 -9.39
N ASN A 565 13.30 15.34 -10.05
CA ASN A 565 12.91 13.94 -10.12
C ASN A 565 12.96 13.29 -8.73
N ILE A 566 12.05 12.34 -8.53
CA ILE A 566 11.99 11.47 -7.37
C ILE A 566 12.20 10.06 -7.90
N GLU A 567 13.40 9.54 -7.68
CA GLU A 567 13.78 8.19 -8.14
C GLU A 567 13.12 7.09 -7.30
N ARG A 568 12.79 7.39 -6.03
CA ARG A 568 12.10 6.50 -5.09
C ARG A 568 11.24 7.30 -4.13
N LEU A 569 10.06 6.75 -3.82
CA LEU A 569 9.20 7.24 -2.75
C LEU A 569 9.52 6.45 -1.48
N GLY A 570 9.66 7.15 -0.35
CA GLY A 570 9.98 6.53 0.92
C GLY A 570 10.73 7.48 1.86
N MET A 571 10.35 7.50 3.12
CA MET A 571 11.06 8.23 4.18
C MET A 571 11.38 7.30 5.34
N THR A 572 12.56 7.43 5.93
CA THR A 572 12.88 6.77 7.20
C THR A 572 12.33 7.62 8.34
N GLY A 573 11.72 6.95 9.33
CA GLY A 573 11.08 7.66 10.45
C GLY A 573 12.07 8.34 11.38
N GLY A 574 13.25 7.76 11.63
CA GLY A 574 14.19 8.27 12.64
C GLY A 574 13.44 8.58 13.95
N ARG A 575 13.58 9.83 14.44
CA ARG A 575 12.75 10.38 15.54
C ARG A 575 11.69 11.38 15.07
N LEU A 576 11.47 11.47 13.76
CA LEU A 576 10.47 12.33 13.15
C LEU A 576 9.07 11.71 13.31
N GLN A 577 8.16 12.47 13.91
CA GLN A 577 6.74 12.17 13.93
C GLN A 577 5.99 13.41 13.46
N VAL A 578 5.06 13.22 12.52
CA VAL A 578 4.25 14.31 11.95
C VAL A 578 2.81 14.14 12.43
N HIS A 579 2.31 15.15 13.14
CA HIS A 579 0.95 15.20 13.68
C HIS A 579 0.04 16.02 12.75
N ALA A 580 -0.02 15.65 11.48
CA ALA A 580 -0.91 16.28 10.51
C ALA A 580 -1.63 15.20 9.71
N GLN A 581 -2.92 15.02 9.97
CA GLN A 581 -3.78 14.03 9.30
C GLN A 581 -3.82 14.22 7.77
N ASP A 582 -3.49 15.43 7.28
CA ASP A 582 -3.55 15.79 5.86
C ASP A 582 -2.17 16.13 5.25
N ALA A 583 -1.06 15.77 5.91
CA ALA A 583 0.28 16.01 5.35
C ALA A 583 0.45 15.21 4.06
N THR A 584 0.50 15.91 2.92
CA THR A 584 0.59 15.29 1.60
C THR A 584 1.66 15.97 0.76
N ILE A 585 2.34 15.19 -0.07
CA ILE A 585 3.18 15.71 -1.15
C ILE A 585 2.47 15.54 -2.48
N THR A 586 2.68 16.49 -3.39
CA THR A 586 2.16 16.42 -4.76
C THR A 586 3.27 15.99 -5.70
N LEU A 587 3.08 14.82 -6.29
CA LEU A 587 3.93 14.24 -7.31
C LEU A 587 3.35 14.52 -8.69
N TYR A 588 4.22 14.61 -9.68
CA TYR A 588 3.86 14.82 -11.06
C TYR A 588 4.47 13.76 -11.96
N GLU A 589 3.65 13.25 -12.87
CA GLU A 589 4.08 12.37 -13.95
C GLU A 589 4.06 13.15 -15.28
N PRO A 590 5.16 13.16 -16.06
CA PRO A 590 5.19 13.81 -17.35
C PRO A 590 4.44 12.98 -18.41
N LEU A 591 3.53 13.62 -19.14
CA LEU A 591 2.83 13.06 -20.31
C LEU A 591 3.12 13.91 -21.55
N GLY A 592 4.28 13.67 -22.17
CA GLY A 592 4.74 14.44 -23.33
C GLY A 592 5.02 15.91 -22.96
N TRP A 593 4.11 16.82 -23.34
CA TRP A 593 4.21 18.25 -23.02
C TRP A 593 3.29 18.69 -21.86
N THR A 594 2.49 17.77 -21.33
CA THR A 594 1.61 17.98 -20.18
C THR A 594 2.01 17.01 -19.06
N TYR A 595 1.20 16.90 -18.03
CA TYR A 595 1.48 16.08 -16.84
C TYR A 595 0.19 15.70 -16.12
N ARG A 596 0.30 14.74 -15.21
CA ARG A 596 -0.72 14.38 -14.22
C ARG A 596 -0.16 14.60 -12.82
N ASP A 597 -1.00 15.03 -11.91
CA ASP A 597 -0.66 15.18 -10.48
C ASP A 597 -1.23 14.02 -9.65
N PHE A 598 -0.49 13.62 -8.62
CA PHE A 598 -0.86 12.61 -7.63
C PHE A 598 -0.52 13.12 -6.24
N GLN A 599 -1.40 12.90 -5.27
CA GLN A 599 -1.14 13.24 -3.87
C GLN A 599 -0.77 11.97 -3.13
N VAL A 600 0.32 12.01 -2.38
CA VAL A 600 0.79 10.91 -1.53
C VAL A 600 0.83 11.40 -0.10
N SER A 601 0.18 10.69 0.81
CA SER A 601 0.16 11.07 2.22
C SER A 601 1.50 10.78 2.89
N TYR A 602 1.81 11.49 3.97
CA TYR A 602 2.98 11.23 4.79
C TYR A 602 3.01 9.78 5.29
N ASN A 603 1.85 9.24 5.68
CA ASN A 603 1.73 7.86 6.15
C ASN A 603 2.08 6.86 5.03
N GLU A 604 1.64 7.11 3.80
CA GLU A 604 2.03 6.31 2.63
C GLU A 604 3.54 6.40 2.34
N LEU A 605 4.17 7.58 2.52
CA LEU A 605 5.63 7.72 2.37
C LEU A 605 6.40 6.92 3.43
N MET A 606 5.84 6.77 4.63
CA MET A 606 6.42 5.98 5.70
C MET A 606 6.18 4.47 5.52
N ALA A 607 5.02 4.09 4.97
CA ALA A 607 4.62 2.70 4.75
C ALA A 607 5.20 2.08 3.46
N SER A 608 5.36 2.86 2.38
CA SER A 608 5.75 2.41 1.03
C SER A 608 7.20 1.98 0.86
N SER A 609 7.98 1.89 1.94
CA SER A 609 9.25 1.17 1.84
C SER A 609 8.92 -0.33 1.77
N ASP A 610 9.26 -0.99 0.64
CA ASP A 610 9.31 -2.46 0.39
C ASP A 610 10.13 -3.27 1.45
N LEU A 611 10.45 -2.61 2.54
CA LEU A 611 11.47 -2.87 3.52
C LEU A 611 10.86 -2.91 4.90
N SER A 612 9.60 -2.49 5.12
CA SER A 612 9.00 -2.52 6.45
C SER A 612 9.02 -3.94 7.04
N ASP A 613 8.72 -4.98 6.26
CA ASP A 613 8.68 -6.37 6.78
C ASP A 613 10.07 -7.00 6.95
N ARG A 614 11.02 -6.71 6.04
CA ARG A 614 12.42 -7.15 6.20
C ARG A 614 13.14 -6.41 7.33
N GLN A 615 12.86 -5.12 7.49
CA GLN A 615 13.34 -4.32 8.62
C GLN A 615 12.69 -4.77 9.91
N LYS A 616 11.39 -5.10 9.93
CA LYS A 616 10.69 -5.69 11.09
C LYS A 616 11.36 -6.98 11.56
N ALA A 617 11.65 -7.89 10.63
CA ALA A 617 12.34 -9.14 10.93
C ALA A 617 13.77 -8.89 11.45
N ALA A 618 14.54 -8.04 10.77
CA ALA A 618 15.91 -7.70 11.19
C ALA A 618 15.95 -7.03 12.56
N ILE A 619 15.07 -6.05 12.85
CA ILE A 619 14.98 -5.36 14.14
C ILE A 619 14.65 -6.34 15.28
N THR A 620 13.70 -7.25 15.05
CA THR A 620 13.30 -8.26 16.03
C THR A 620 14.43 -9.27 16.28
N GLU A 621 15.10 -9.74 15.21
CA GLU A 621 16.27 -10.61 15.30
C GLU A 621 17.44 -9.95 16.03
N ILE A 622 17.70 -8.66 15.78
CA ILE A 622 18.74 -7.89 16.46
C ILE A 622 18.40 -7.72 17.95
N TYR A 623 17.16 -7.38 18.29
CA TYR A 623 16.72 -7.28 19.69
C TYR A 623 16.94 -8.59 20.44
N LEU A 624 16.58 -9.73 19.84
CA LEU A 624 16.83 -11.06 20.40
C LEU A 624 18.33 -11.37 20.50
N ALA A 625 19.11 -11.02 19.48
CA ALA A 625 20.56 -11.24 19.45
C ALA A 625 21.32 -10.40 20.50
N GLU A 626 20.93 -9.14 20.71
CA GLU A 626 21.50 -8.23 21.73
C GLU A 626 21.34 -8.84 23.12
N ARG A 627 20.12 -9.27 23.44
CA ARG A 627 19.79 -9.83 24.77
C ARG A 627 20.30 -11.26 24.96
N ALA A 628 20.72 -11.91 23.88
CA ALA A 628 21.39 -13.20 23.88
C ALA A 628 22.93 -13.15 24.07
N ARG A 629 23.61 -11.99 24.05
CA ARG A 629 25.10 -11.92 23.98
C ARG A 629 25.85 -11.60 25.29
N ASN A 630 25.37 -10.78 26.23
CA ASN A 630 26.06 -10.59 27.55
C ASN A 630 25.11 -10.31 28.73
N SER A 631 25.24 -10.98 29.88
CA SER A 631 24.32 -10.75 31.03
C SER A 631 24.93 -10.77 32.44
N SER A 632 26.16 -11.25 32.65
CA SER A 632 26.79 -11.12 33.97
C SER A 632 27.20 -9.65 34.22
N GLY A 633 26.40 -8.92 35.00
CA GLY A 633 26.70 -7.53 35.43
C GLY A 633 26.00 -6.41 34.67
N PHE A 634 25.06 -6.72 33.77
CA PHE A 634 24.25 -5.75 32.98
C PHE A 634 25.08 -4.67 32.25
N THR A 635 26.12 -5.13 31.57
CA THR A 635 27.00 -4.27 30.79
C THR A 635 27.28 -4.91 29.44
N ASP A 636 27.05 -4.15 28.37
CA ASP A 636 27.42 -4.55 27.02
C ASP A 636 28.89 -4.21 26.71
N THR A 637 29.54 -3.49 27.64
CA THR A 637 30.89 -2.93 27.51
C THR A 637 32.01 -3.82 28.04
N VAL A 638 31.85 -5.15 28.04
CA VAL A 638 32.95 -6.03 28.52
C VAL A 638 34.16 -5.87 27.60
N GLU A 639 35.08 -5.03 28.06
CA GLU A 639 36.27 -4.62 27.34
C GLU A 639 37.48 -5.44 27.80
N THR A 640 38.21 -5.97 26.83
CA THR A 640 39.50 -6.61 27.07
C THR A 640 40.61 -5.64 26.71
N GLY A 641 41.29 -5.10 27.73
CA GLY A 641 42.43 -4.21 27.58
C GLY A 641 43.77 -4.91 27.79
N ARG A 642 44.79 -4.56 26.99
CA ARG A 642 46.19 -4.98 27.18
C ARG A 642 47.11 -3.76 27.15
N MET A 643 47.88 -3.57 28.21
CA MET A 643 48.94 -2.56 28.25
C MET A 643 50.00 -2.89 27.19
N VAL A 644 50.18 -1.98 26.24
CA VAL A 644 51.12 -2.08 25.12
C VAL A 644 52.47 -1.48 25.50
N ASP A 645 52.47 -0.36 26.22
CA ASP A 645 53.68 0.33 26.65
C ASP A 645 53.49 1.05 27.99
N ARG A 646 54.62 1.26 28.68
CA ARG A 646 54.69 2.07 29.89
C ARG A 646 56.00 2.82 29.96
N SER A 647 55.92 4.15 30.00
CA SER A 647 57.05 5.04 30.18
C SER A 647 56.81 5.95 31.38
N GLY A 648 57.34 5.56 32.54
CA GLY A 648 57.10 6.23 33.82
C GLY A 648 55.63 6.16 34.24
N ASN A 649 54.97 7.33 34.30
CA ASN A 649 53.54 7.46 34.62
C ASN A 649 52.64 7.39 33.38
N LEU A 650 53.22 7.43 32.17
CA LEU A 650 52.47 7.29 30.94
C LEU A 650 52.25 5.81 30.66
N THR A 651 51.00 5.43 30.44
CA THR A 651 50.57 4.08 30.07
C THR A 651 49.84 4.14 28.74
N VAL A 652 50.07 3.16 27.88
CA VAL A 652 49.34 2.97 26.63
C VAL A 652 48.67 1.60 26.68
N THR A 653 47.35 1.57 26.55
CA THR A 653 46.53 0.36 26.62
C THR A 653 45.75 0.22 25.33
N ALA A 654 45.89 -0.89 24.62
CA ALA A 654 45.00 -1.25 23.53
C ALA A 654 43.81 -2.00 24.11
N PHE A 655 42.62 -1.75 23.59
CA PHE A 655 41.41 -2.42 24.06
C PHE A 655 40.53 -2.86 22.89
N ALA A 656 39.71 -3.88 23.15
CA ALA A 656 38.65 -4.33 22.26
C ALA A 656 37.42 -4.77 23.05
N SER A 657 36.23 -4.57 22.47
CA SER A 657 34.93 -4.99 23.01
C SER A 657 33.98 -5.40 21.89
N ALA A 658 32.83 -5.97 22.24
CA ALA A 658 31.81 -6.34 21.26
C ALA A 658 31.27 -5.11 20.51
N ALA A 659 31.00 -5.25 19.20
CA ALA A 659 30.28 -4.25 18.42
C ALA A 659 28.81 -4.19 18.85
N ASP A 660 28.18 -3.03 18.63
CA ASP A 660 26.74 -2.90 18.82
C ASP A 660 26.01 -3.77 17.76
N PRO A 661 25.14 -4.73 18.17
CA PRO A 661 24.36 -5.53 17.24
C PRO A 661 23.41 -4.74 16.33
N TYR A 662 23.00 -3.53 16.71
CA TYR A 662 22.16 -2.62 15.89
C TYR A 662 22.97 -1.81 14.88
N GLN A 663 24.30 -1.74 15.03
CA GLN A 663 25.15 -1.01 14.10
C GLN A 663 25.14 -1.73 12.75
N ARG A 664 24.73 -1.05 11.67
CA ARG A 664 24.78 -1.63 10.32
C ARG A 664 26.23 -1.61 9.83
N LEU A 665 26.88 -2.77 9.94
CA LEU A 665 28.27 -2.95 9.54
C LEU A 665 28.36 -3.20 8.03
N SER A 666 29.19 -2.43 7.33
CA SER A 666 29.60 -2.74 5.97
C SER A 666 30.70 -3.80 5.96
N ASN A 667 30.99 -4.37 4.78
CA ASN A 667 32.15 -5.25 4.56
C ASN A 667 33.51 -4.63 4.92
N GLN A 668 33.58 -3.32 5.14
CA GLN A 668 34.81 -2.62 5.50
C GLN A 668 34.94 -2.37 7.00
N ASP A 669 33.89 -2.63 7.78
CA ASP A 669 33.85 -2.35 9.21
C ASP A 669 34.35 -3.53 10.05
N LEU A 670 34.88 -3.22 11.23
CA LEU A 670 35.30 -4.24 12.19
C LEU A 670 34.07 -4.76 12.95
N PRO A 671 33.87 -6.07 13.10
CA PRO A 671 32.75 -6.64 13.87
C PRO A 671 32.95 -6.55 15.38
N PHE A 672 33.85 -5.67 15.83
CA PHE A 672 34.19 -5.42 17.22
C PHE A 672 34.68 -3.98 17.35
N GLN A 673 34.48 -3.40 18.51
CA GLN A 673 35.03 -2.07 18.82
C GLN A 673 36.48 -2.23 19.25
N ALA A 674 37.33 -1.31 18.84
CA ALA A 674 38.74 -1.33 19.23
C ALA A 674 39.31 0.06 19.34
N GLY A 675 40.33 0.20 20.19
CA GLY A 675 40.99 1.48 20.37
C GLY A 675 42.23 1.45 21.24
N LEU A 676 42.71 2.65 21.53
CA LEU A 676 43.88 2.93 22.35
C LEU A 676 43.54 3.96 23.42
N GLU A 677 43.98 3.71 24.64
CA GLU A 677 43.97 4.67 25.74
C GLU A 677 45.41 5.02 26.14
N ILE A 678 45.69 6.31 26.20
CA ILE A 678 46.93 6.89 26.67
C ILE A 678 46.62 7.63 27.97
N ALA A 679 47.09 7.13 29.10
CA ALA A 679 46.82 7.71 30.41
C ALA A 679 48.12 8.06 31.14
N ASP A 680 48.18 9.29 31.67
CA ASP A 680 49.17 9.71 32.66
C ASP A 680 48.60 9.49 34.06
N THR A 681 49.09 8.44 34.73
CA THR A 681 48.60 8.02 36.04
C THR A 681 48.87 9.04 37.14
N ALA A 682 49.84 9.96 36.95
CA ALA A 682 50.14 10.98 37.96
C ALA A 682 49.21 12.19 37.88
N SER A 683 48.97 12.71 36.68
CA SER A 683 48.03 13.84 36.50
C SER A 683 46.56 13.40 36.44
N GLY A 684 46.30 12.11 36.19
CA GLY A 684 44.96 11.59 35.94
C GLY A 684 44.37 12.07 34.61
N ARG A 685 45.23 12.46 33.67
CA ARG A 685 44.87 12.82 32.30
C ARG A 685 44.83 11.56 31.44
N SER A 686 43.82 11.45 30.59
CA SER A 686 43.66 10.32 29.66
C SER A 686 43.21 10.83 28.29
N LEU A 687 43.74 10.23 27.23
CA LEU A 687 43.27 10.37 25.86
C LEU A 687 42.90 8.97 25.37
N ARG A 688 41.67 8.79 24.92
CA ARG A 688 41.18 7.52 24.39
C ARG A 688 40.65 7.76 22.97
N LEU A 689 40.96 6.87 22.07
CA LEU A 689 40.58 6.92 20.65
C LEU A 689 40.24 5.52 20.16
N GLY A 690 39.20 5.39 19.35
CA GLY A 690 38.73 4.09 18.89
C GLY A 690 37.73 4.18 17.75
N MET A 691 37.23 3.01 17.35
CA MET A 691 36.11 2.85 16.41
C MET A 691 35.01 2.01 17.08
N GLY A 692 33.75 2.38 16.86
CA GLY A 692 32.56 1.74 17.42
C GLY A 692 31.63 2.72 18.13
N GLU A 693 31.08 2.30 19.27
CA GLU A 693 30.07 3.07 20.01
C GLU A 693 30.68 4.21 20.83
N GLY A 694 30.84 5.37 20.16
CA GLY A 694 31.31 6.59 20.78
C GLY A 694 30.41 7.07 21.92
N ALA A 695 29.09 6.94 21.79
CA ALA A 695 28.15 7.40 22.82
C ALA A 695 28.36 6.69 24.17
N LEU A 696 28.53 5.37 24.10
CA LEU A 696 28.80 4.54 25.27
C LEU A 696 30.21 4.77 25.83
N ALA A 697 31.22 4.89 24.95
CA ALA A 697 32.60 5.18 25.37
C ALA A 697 32.78 6.57 26.02
N LEU A 698 31.93 7.52 25.63
CA LEU A 698 31.91 8.90 26.14
C LEU A 698 31.05 9.05 27.40
N ASN A 699 30.23 8.05 27.74
CA ASN A 699 29.45 8.04 28.97
C ASN A 699 30.34 7.70 30.17
N ARG A 700 30.07 8.37 31.30
CA ARG A 700 30.77 8.14 32.58
C ARG A 700 29.86 7.74 33.73
N GLN A 701 28.55 7.62 33.49
CA GLN A 701 27.62 7.11 34.46
C GLN A 701 27.63 5.58 34.42
N SER A 702 28.08 4.97 35.51
CA SER A 702 28.27 3.52 35.57
C SER A 702 26.95 2.75 35.67
N GLY A 703 25.83 3.44 35.91
CA GLY A 703 24.49 2.84 35.86
C GLY A 703 23.85 2.75 34.48
N PHE A 704 24.49 3.32 33.44
CA PHE A 704 24.02 3.27 32.05
C PHE A 704 25.12 2.64 31.18
N GLN A 705 25.08 1.31 31.02
CA GLN A 705 26.16 0.55 30.35
C GLN A 705 25.63 -0.38 29.24
N LEU A 706 24.40 -0.17 28.78
CA LEU A 706 23.84 -0.89 27.65
C LEU A 706 23.91 -0.02 26.40
N PHE A 707 24.07 -0.64 25.23
CA PHE A 707 24.00 0.09 23.96
C PHE A 707 22.66 0.83 23.84
N SER A 708 21.58 0.14 24.21
CA SER A 708 20.21 0.65 24.18
C SER A 708 19.98 1.89 25.04
N ASP A 709 20.82 2.19 26.05
CA ASP A 709 20.68 3.37 26.91
C ASP A 709 20.97 4.68 26.16
N HIS A 710 21.80 4.60 25.10
CA HIS A 710 22.31 5.74 24.37
C HIS A 710 21.75 5.89 22.95
N ARG A 711 21.03 4.87 22.46
CA ARG A 711 20.41 4.93 21.14
C ARG A 711 19.26 5.94 21.12
N PRO A 712 19.13 6.76 20.06
CA PRO A 712 18.02 7.69 19.92
C PRO A 712 16.65 7.02 19.98
N GLU A 713 16.56 5.78 19.49
CA GLU A 713 15.30 5.05 19.31
C GLU A 713 14.80 4.46 20.63
N THR A 714 15.70 3.88 21.42
CA THR A 714 15.37 3.04 22.56
C THR A 714 15.79 3.60 23.91
N GLY A 715 16.70 4.58 23.93
CA GLY A 715 17.43 5.04 25.11
C GLY A 715 17.16 6.50 25.46
N GLY A 716 17.29 6.83 26.75
CA GLY A 716 17.04 8.18 27.26
C GLY A 716 18.29 8.90 27.76
N VAL A 717 19.49 8.32 27.59
CA VAL A 717 20.74 8.86 28.14
C VAL A 717 21.57 9.52 27.06
N ASN A 718 21.51 10.85 26.98
CA ASN A 718 22.16 11.65 25.94
C ASN A 718 21.96 11.05 24.52
N PRO A 719 20.70 10.77 24.12
CA PRO A 719 20.41 10.10 22.84
C PRO A 719 20.92 10.88 21.62
N VAL A 720 21.10 12.20 21.74
CA VAL A 720 21.64 13.06 20.68
C VAL A 720 23.06 12.65 20.28
N LEU A 721 23.87 12.17 21.23
CA LEU A 721 25.19 11.63 20.92
C LEU A 721 25.10 10.28 20.18
N GLY A 722 24.03 9.52 20.42
CA GLY A 722 23.76 8.24 19.78
C GLY A 722 23.69 8.33 18.26
N PHE A 723 23.13 9.42 17.70
CA PHE A 723 23.10 9.66 16.26
C PHE A 723 24.49 9.71 15.59
N ALA A 724 25.55 10.06 16.32
CA ALA A 724 26.92 10.08 15.80
C ALA A 724 27.77 8.90 16.30
N SER A 725 27.15 7.89 16.88
CA SER A 725 27.80 6.67 17.38
C SER A 725 27.87 5.61 16.27
N GLY A 726 28.80 4.66 16.36
CA GLY A 726 29.00 3.63 15.34
C GLY A 726 30.17 3.88 14.37
N GLY A 727 31.10 4.77 14.71
CA GLY A 727 32.28 5.02 13.89
C GLY A 727 33.47 5.48 14.72
N ALA A 728 34.29 6.39 14.17
CA ALA A 728 35.48 6.87 14.88
C ALA A 728 35.10 7.78 16.06
N TYR A 729 35.75 7.59 17.20
CA TYR A 729 35.60 8.47 18.36
C TYR A 729 36.93 8.79 19.02
N MET A 730 36.97 9.93 19.72
CA MET A 730 38.10 10.37 20.53
C MET A 730 37.60 11.11 21.77
N LEU A 731 38.21 10.88 22.93
CA LEU A 731 37.91 11.60 24.16
C LEU A 731 39.16 11.90 24.96
N SER A 732 39.20 13.10 25.52
CA SER A 732 40.25 13.56 26.42
C SER A 732 39.61 13.89 27.77
N SER A 733 40.21 13.40 28.86
CA SER A 733 39.71 13.66 30.21
C SER A 733 40.81 14.08 31.15
N TRP A 734 40.50 15.02 32.05
CA TRP A 734 41.43 15.52 33.05
C TRP A 734 40.70 16.01 34.29
N ARG A 735 41.39 15.97 35.42
CA ARG A 735 40.90 16.58 36.66
C ARG A 735 41.03 18.09 36.59
N VAL A 736 39.94 18.80 36.83
CA VAL A 736 39.90 20.28 36.93
C VAL A 736 40.03 20.71 38.38
N ALA A 737 39.40 19.97 39.30
CA ALA A 737 39.50 20.14 40.74
C ALA A 737 39.44 18.75 41.43
N GLY A 738 39.66 18.69 42.75
CA GLY A 738 39.79 17.42 43.49
C GLY A 738 38.69 16.40 43.21
N ALA A 739 37.43 16.84 43.19
CA ALA A 739 36.26 16.01 42.91
C ALA A 739 35.63 16.27 41.53
N THR A 740 36.27 17.08 40.67
CA THR A 740 35.69 17.52 39.39
C THR A 740 36.57 17.11 38.23
N ARG A 741 35.98 16.39 37.27
CA ARG A 741 36.63 15.95 36.03
C ARG A 741 35.92 16.57 34.83
N MET A 742 36.69 17.01 33.86
CA MET A 742 36.19 17.46 32.57
C MET A 742 36.58 16.45 31.49
N THR A 743 35.66 16.23 30.58
CA THR A 743 35.80 15.38 29.41
C THR A 743 35.45 16.21 28.19
N VAL A 744 36.25 16.11 27.14
CA VAL A 744 35.86 16.59 25.81
C VAL A 744 36.00 15.44 24.83
N GLY A 745 34.98 15.25 24.01
CA GLY A 745 34.86 14.13 23.10
C GLY A 745 34.41 14.52 21.71
N PHE A 746 34.67 13.63 20.76
CA PHE A 746 34.19 13.65 19.40
C PHE A 746 33.76 12.24 19.01
N SER A 747 32.65 12.13 18.29
CA SER A 747 32.18 10.89 17.67
C SER A 747 31.69 11.18 16.26
N SER A 748 31.80 10.22 15.36
CA SER A 748 31.27 10.32 13.99
C SER A 748 30.81 8.96 13.50
N THR A 749 29.82 8.96 12.62
CA THR A 749 29.31 7.78 11.93
C THR A 749 29.15 8.05 10.43
N ASP A 750 29.31 7.00 9.63
CA ASP A 750 29.06 6.95 8.19
C ASP A 750 28.51 5.56 7.87
N GLU A 751 27.18 5.44 7.94
CA GLU A 751 26.48 4.17 7.93
C GLU A 751 25.85 3.92 6.55
N ALA A 752 26.26 2.85 5.88
CA ALA A 752 25.61 2.36 4.67
C ALA A 752 24.36 1.56 5.03
N HIS A 753 23.33 1.61 4.19
CA HIS A 753 22.06 0.91 4.42
C HIS A 753 22.10 -0.58 4.04
N ASP A 754 23.20 -1.25 4.37
CA ASP A 754 23.41 -2.68 4.18
C ASP A 754 23.35 -3.37 5.54
N PHE A 755 22.61 -4.47 5.63
CA PHE A 755 22.51 -5.31 6.83
C PHE A 755 23.30 -6.59 6.62
N VAL A 756 24.08 -6.98 7.63
CA VAL A 756 24.72 -8.29 7.67
C VAL A 756 24.02 -9.10 8.75
N ASN A 757 23.34 -10.18 8.36
CA ASN A 757 22.64 -11.04 9.31
C ASN A 757 23.63 -11.63 10.33
N PRO A 758 23.45 -11.42 11.64
CA PRO A 758 24.43 -11.81 12.65
C PRO A 758 24.50 -13.33 12.89
N PHE A 759 23.55 -14.11 12.38
CA PHE A 759 23.47 -15.56 12.49
C PHE A 759 23.98 -16.27 11.24
N THR A 760 23.65 -15.76 10.04
CA THR A 760 24.04 -16.37 8.76
C THR A 760 25.26 -15.73 8.11
N GLY A 761 25.57 -14.48 8.47
CA GLY A 761 26.61 -13.67 7.83
C GLY A 761 26.23 -13.19 6.43
N GLU A 762 24.96 -13.35 6.02
CA GLU A 762 24.45 -12.92 4.72
C GLU A 762 24.23 -11.40 4.68
N GLU A 763 24.67 -10.76 3.59
CA GLU A 763 24.51 -9.33 3.36
C GLU A 763 23.21 -9.06 2.59
N GLN A 764 22.40 -8.13 3.08
CA GLN A 764 21.12 -7.73 2.52
C GLN A 764 21.02 -6.21 2.49
N ALA A 765 20.78 -5.63 1.32
CA ALA A 765 20.50 -4.20 1.21
C ALA A 765 19.16 -3.87 1.89
N MET A 766 19.20 -3.10 2.97
CA MET A 766 18.02 -2.73 3.77
C MET A 766 17.27 -1.54 3.21
N GLN A 767 17.93 -0.62 2.50
CA GLN A 767 17.33 0.56 1.87
C GLN A 767 18.13 0.95 0.63
N GLY A 768 17.72 0.48 -0.55
CA GLY A 768 18.32 0.94 -1.80
C GLY A 768 17.94 2.40 -2.10
N GLY A 769 18.92 3.22 -2.54
CA GLY A 769 18.67 4.58 -3.04
C GLY A 769 18.68 5.70 -2.00
N LEU A 770 18.86 5.39 -0.70
CA LEU A 770 19.20 6.41 0.30
C LEU A 770 20.71 6.69 0.30
N PRO A 771 21.14 7.94 0.56
CA PRO A 771 22.55 8.23 0.84
C PRO A 771 22.93 7.68 2.22
N SER A 772 24.19 7.26 2.40
CA SER A 772 24.72 6.86 3.71
C SER A 772 24.36 7.87 4.80
N TYR A 773 23.96 7.38 5.97
CA TYR A 773 23.68 8.25 7.11
C TYR A 773 24.99 8.76 7.70
N GLN A 774 25.18 10.08 7.68
CA GLN A 774 26.42 10.73 8.08
C GLN A 774 26.15 11.74 9.17
N ALA A 775 26.77 11.54 10.32
CA ALA A 775 26.64 12.44 11.47
C ALA A 775 27.94 12.54 12.27
N SER A 776 28.13 13.68 12.92
CA SER A 776 29.25 13.89 13.85
C SER A 776 28.81 14.67 15.06
N ALA A 777 29.38 14.35 16.23
CA ALA A 777 29.04 15.01 17.48
C ALA A 777 30.30 15.43 18.25
N MET A 778 30.24 16.62 18.84
CA MET A 778 31.19 17.10 19.84
C MET A 778 30.53 17.09 21.21
N VAL A 779 31.27 16.66 22.24
CA VAL A 779 30.75 16.52 23.59
C VAL A 779 31.68 17.22 24.58
N ALA A 780 31.10 17.93 25.55
CA ALA A 780 31.79 18.45 26.72
C ALA A 780 31.04 18.02 27.98
N ASP A 781 31.67 17.18 28.80
CA ASP A 781 31.10 16.65 30.03
C ASP A 781 31.86 17.16 31.26
N LEU A 782 31.11 17.58 32.28
CA LEU A 782 31.61 17.99 33.57
C LEU A 782 31.01 17.09 34.64
N HIS A 783 31.82 16.16 35.15
CA HIS A 783 31.44 15.24 36.22
C HIS A 783 31.97 15.72 37.56
N HIS A 784 31.11 15.74 38.59
CA HIS A 784 31.43 16.14 39.94
C HIS A 784 30.94 15.11 40.97
N THR A 785 31.85 14.67 41.84
CA THR A 785 31.52 13.79 42.96
C THR A 785 31.14 14.64 44.18
N LEU A 786 29.88 14.60 44.59
CA LEU A 786 29.35 15.36 45.73
C LEU A 786 29.66 14.68 47.07
N SER A 787 29.66 13.35 47.09
CA SER A 787 30.03 12.51 48.24
C SER A 787 30.56 11.16 47.75
N ASP A 788 31.00 10.30 48.67
CA ASP A 788 31.43 8.92 48.33
C ASP A 788 30.29 8.07 47.71
N THR A 789 29.05 8.54 47.79
CA THR A 789 27.84 7.83 47.35
C THR A 789 27.03 8.58 46.31
N LEU A 790 27.39 9.81 45.95
CA LEU A 790 26.61 10.64 45.02
C LEU A 790 27.54 11.38 44.04
N SER A 791 27.28 11.23 42.75
CA SER A 791 27.87 12.04 41.69
C SER A 791 26.81 12.63 40.78
N VAL A 792 27.17 13.73 40.14
CA VAL A 792 26.36 14.43 39.14
C VAL A 792 27.22 14.80 37.95
N ASN A 793 26.61 14.87 36.77
CA ASN A 793 27.27 15.36 35.58
C ASN A 793 26.34 16.27 34.76
N ILE A 794 26.97 17.18 34.03
CA ILE A 794 26.33 18.02 33.03
C ILE A 794 27.12 17.82 31.74
N THR A 795 26.41 17.45 30.67
CA THR A 795 26.99 17.16 29.38
C THR A 795 26.35 18.06 28.32
N TYR A 796 27.17 18.78 27.57
CA TYR A 796 26.75 19.48 26.36
C TYR A 796 27.15 18.66 25.14
N THR A 797 26.22 18.44 24.22
CA THR A 797 26.42 17.72 22.97
C THR A 797 26.03 18.65 21.81
N HIS A 798 26.91 18.80 20.83
CA HIS A 798 26.62 19.45 19.56
C HIS A 798 26.69 18.38 18.47
N LEU A 799 25.57 18.10 17.80
CA LEU A 799 25.43 17.13 16.73
C LEU A 799 25.24 17.86 15.40
N GLU A 800 25.96 17.41 14.38
CA GLU A 800 25.79 17.81 12.98
C GLU A 800 25.47 16.54 12.18
N GLU A 801 24.23 16.41 11.73
CA GLU A 801 23.80 15.43 10.74
C GLU A 801 24.00 16.05 9.36
N GLN A 802 24.52 15.32 8.38
CA GLN A 802 24.77 15.84 7.01
C GLN A 802 23.72 15.37 6.00
N THR A 803 23.14 14.20 6.25
CA THR A 803 22.20 13.52 5.34
C THR A 803 20.89 13.14 6.03
N GLY A 804 20.59 13.73 7.18
CA GLY A 804 19.40 13.41 7.97
C GLY A 804 18.94 14.54 8.90
N PHE A 805 17.77 14.32 9.48
CA PHE A 805 17.13 15.18 10.48
C PHE A 805 16.59 14.31 11.62
N LEU A 806 17.29 14.32 12.77
CA LEU A 806 17.03 13.44 13.91
C LEU A 806 16.92 11.96 13.49
N GLY A 807 17.85 11.53 12.63
CA GLY A 807 17.92 10.19 12.05
C GLY A 807 16.95 9.92 10.90
N ALA A 808 16.01 10.83 10.61
CA ALA A 808 15.12 10.71 9.46
C ALA A 808 15.89 11.03 8.18
N GLN A 809 15.69 10.22 7.14
CA GLN A 809 16.29 10.34 5.82
C GLN A 809 15.24 10.10 4.75
N ALA A 810 15.40 10.75 3.61
CA ALA A 810 14.57 10.50 2.43
C ALA A 810 15.39 10.82 1.18
N PRO A 811 15.08 10.22 0.02
CA PRO A 811 15.84 10.43 -1.20
C PRO A 811 15.44 11.74 -1.90
N GLY A 812 16.41 12.36 -2.56
CA GLY A 812 16.18 13.40 -3.56
C GLY A 812 15.42 14.63 -3.03
N ALA A 813 14.36 15.02 -3.74
CA ALA A 813 13.69 16.30 -3.54
C ALA A 813 12.87 16.40 -2.24
N ILE A 814 12.58 15.28 -1.58
CA ILE A 814 11.93 15.23 -0.26
C ILE A 814 12.92 14.85 0.84
N GLY A 815 14.22 14.86 0.51
CA GLY A 815 15.30 14.46 1.40
C GLY A 815 15.67 15.52 2.43
N PHE A 816 16.49 15.09 3.39
CA PHE A 816 17.11 15.92 4.42
C PHE A 816 18.63 16.10 4.16
N GLU A 817 19.05 15.96 2.89
CA GLU A 817 20.43 16.29 2.50
C GLU A 817 20.74 17.75 2.86
N GLY A 818 21.98 18.08 3.19
CA GLY A 818 22.30 19.37 3.81
C GLY A 818 22.08 19.39 5.32
N GLY A 819 21.47 18.33 5.87
CA GLY A 819 21.64 17.94 7.26
C GLY A 819 20.81 18.75 8.23
N ALA A 820 21.09 18.62 9.52
CA ALA A 820 20.53 19.42 10.61
C ALA A 820 21.54 19.53 11.77
N ASN A 821 21.44 20.58 12.57
CA ASN A 821 22.30 20.77 13.75
C ASN A 821 21.49 20.68 15.04
N THR A 822 21.92 19.86 15.99
CA THR A 822 21.26 19.70 17.28
C THR A 822 22.20 20.06 18.42
N ASP A 823 21.79 21.03 19.24
CA ASP A 823 22.44 21.36 20.51
C ASP A 823 21.65 20.75 21.66
N ALA A 824 22.32 19.97 22.51
CA ALA A 824 21.69 19.31 23.63
C ALA A 824 22.45 19.50 24.94
N VAL A 825 21.70 19.59 26.04
CA VAL A 825 22.23 19.57 27.40
C VAL A 825 21.60 18.39 28.13
N SER A 826 22.45 17.50 28.64
CA SER A 826 22.06 16.36 29.45
C SER A 826 22.53 16.55 30.89
N PHE A 827 21.66 16.25 31.84
CA PHE A 827 21.95 16.23 33.28
C PHE A 827 21.86 14.80 33.78
N GLY A 828 22.91 14.33 34.43
CA GLY A 828 22.97 13.00 35.02
C GLY A 828 23.22 13.03 36.52
N ALA A 829 22.66 12.06 37.23
CA ALA A 829 22.92 11.83 38.65
C ALA A 829 23.05 10.33 38.92
N GLU A 830 23.96 9.96 39.81
CA GLU A 830 24.20 8.58 40.22
C GLU A 830 24.40 8.49 41.72
N ALA A 831 23.62 7.63 42.38
CA ALA A 831 23.63 7.44 43.82
C ALA A 831 23.81 5.96 44.18
N ASP A 832 24.90 5.63 44.88
CA ASP A 832 25.09 4.32 45.52
C ASP A 832 24.59 4.38 46.97
N LEU A 833 23.41 3.80 47.21
CA LEU A 833 22.72 3.93 48.49
C LEU A 833 23.25 2.96 49.56
N SER A 834 23.77 1.80 49.16
CA SER A 834 24.10 0.72 50.12
C SER A 834 25.16 -0.26 49.63
N GLY A 835 25.91 0.05 48.56
CA GLY A 835 26.83 -0.86 47.87
C GLY A 835 26.11 -1.96 47.05
N GLN A 836 24.86 -2.25 47.40
CA GLN A 836 23.99 -3.22 46.71
C GLN A 836 22.91 -2.54 45.87
N VAL A 837 22.58 -1.26 46.13
CA VAL A 837 21.55 -0.51 45.40
C VAL A 837 22.18 0.72 44.79
N GLN A 838 22.07 0.83 43.48
CA GLN A 838 22.50 1.99 42.71
C GLN A 838 21.28 2.57 42.00
N LEU A 839 21.10 3.89 42.11
CA LEU A 839 20.11 4.64 41.37
C LEU A 839 20.83 5.57 40.40
N SER A 840 20.37 5.60 39.15
CA SER A 840 20.90 6.46 38.10
C SER A 840 19.76 7.17 37.41
N ALA A 841 19.95 8.44 37.11
CA ALA A 841 18.99 9.24 36.37
C ALA A 841 19.73 10.07 35.32
N SER A 842 19.09 10.28 34.18
CA SER A 842 19.52 11.18 33.12
C SER A 842 18.30 11.90 32.53
N ALA A 843 18.48 13.15 32.16
CA ALA A 843 17.49 13.93 31.43
C ALA A 843 18.18 14.83 30.42
N THR A 844 17.66 14.87 29.19
CA THR A 844 18.21 15.62 28.06
C THR A 844 17.17 16.62 27.54
N LEU A 845 17.61 17.85 27.30
CA LEU A 845 16.89 18.84 26.52
C LEU A 845 17.72 19.14 25.27
N ALA A 846 17.10 19.08 24.10
CA ALA A 846 17.73 19.32 22.82
C ALA A 846 16.95 20.35 21.99
N ARG A 847 17.69 21.12 21.19
CA ARG A 847 17.17 22.06 20.21
C ARG A 847 17.83 21.76 18.88
N THR A 848 17.04 21.41 17.88
CA THR A 848 17.49 21.16 16.51
C THR A 848 17.18 22.37 15.66
N ALA A 849 18.24 23.03 15.16
CA ALA A 849 18.13 24.25 14.39
C ALA A 849 18.13 24.00 12.89
N SER A 850 17.37 24.86 12.19
CA SER A 850 17.10 24.74 10.77
C SER A 850 18.32 24.93 9.87
N THR A 851 18.37 24.07 8.87
CA THR A 851 19.14 24.15 7.63
C THR A 851 18.11 24.05 6.52
N GLU A 852 18.19 24.93 5.50
CA GLU A 852 17.46 24.71 4.25
C GLU A 852 18.05 23.43 3.65
N PHE A 853 17.43 22.28 3.91
CA PHE A 853 17.86 21.00 3.39
C PHE A 853 18.17 21.17 1.90
N SER A 854 19.38 20.82 1.51
CA SER A 854 19.95 21.07 0.20
C SER A 854 19.05 20.50 -0.88
N ASP A 855 18.49 21.38 -1.70
CA ASP A 855 17.60 21.04 -2.82
C ASP A 855 16.29 20.32 -2.44
N SER A 856 15.91 20.31 -1.15
CA SER A 856 14.64 19.76 -0.68
C SER A 856 13.47 20.74 -0.88
N VAL A 857 12.27 20.20 -1.01
CA VAL A 857 11.01 20.95 -0.89
C VAL A 857 10.54 21.05 0.56
N LEU A 858 11.24 20.38 1.48
CA LEU A 858 11.01 20.47 2.92
C LEU A 858 11.99 21.47 3.54
N SER A 859 11.56 22.12 4.61
CA SER A 859 12.42 22.98 5.43
C SER A 859 11.89 23.04 6.85
N LEU A 860 12.77 23.24 7.82
CA LEU A 860 12.35 23.46 9.21
C LEU A 860 12.09 24.96 9.41
N SER A 861 10.85 25.36 9.68
CA SER A 861 10.49 26.79 9.82
C SER A 861 10.75 27.33 11.22
N GLU A 862 10.66 26.46 12.23
CA GLU A 862 10.98 26.74 13.63
C GLU A 862 11.83 25.63 14.21
N ASP A 863 12.80 26.00 15.07
CA ASP A 863 13.68 25.02 15.69
C ASP A 863 12.89 23.98 16.48
N ALA A 864 13.18 22.72 16.23
CA ALA A 864 12.50 21.62 16.89
C ALA A 864 13.06 21.42 18.30
N LEU A 865 12.16 21.31 19.29
CA LEU A 865 12.51 21.05 20.67
C LEU A 865 12.29 19.57 20.98
N SER A 866 13.25 18.95 21.66
CA SER A 866 13.15 17.55 22.04
C SER A 866 13.59 17.30 23.47
N THR A 867 12.96 16.32 24.12
CA THR A 867 13.36 15.87 25.46
C THR A 867 13.56 14.36 25.52
N ALA A 868 14.39 13.91 26.43
CA ALA A 868 14.55 12.50 26.77
C ALA A 868 14.81 12.37 28.26
N PHE A 869 14.48 11.22 28.85
CA PHE A 869 14.94 10.90 30.19
C PHE A 869 15.06 9.40 30.40
N GLN A 870 15.90 9.02 31.37
CA GLN A 870 15.99 7.65 31.81
C GLN A 870 16.26 7.59 33.31
N VAL A 871 15.53 6.73 34.00
CA VAL A 871 15.77 6.40 35.41
C VAL A 871 16.00 4.92 35.54
N THR A 872 17.12 4.52 36.14
CA THR A 872 17.51 3.13 36.33
C THR A 872 17.77 2.84 37.80
N ALA A 873 17.23 1.73 38.30
CA ALA A 873 17.53 1.16 39.59
C ALA A 873 18.20 -0.20 39.40
N LEU A 874 19.41 -0.36 39.94
CA LEU A 874 20.16 -1.62 39.93
C LEU A 874 20.27 -2.13 41.37
N ARG A 875 19.83 -3.37 41.59
CA ARG A 875 20.01 -4.09 42.85
C ARG A 875 20.85 -5.33 42.60
N ARG A 876 22.00 -5.42 43.28
CA ARG A 876 22.88 -6.60 43.32
C ARG A 876 22.55 -7.45 44.54
N GLY A 877 22.68 -8.77 44.44
CA GLY A 877 22.40 -9.70 45.53
C GLY A 877 20.92 -9.68 45.95
N VAL A 878 20.03 -9.90 44.99
CA VAL A 878 18.58 -10.04 45.22
C VAL A 878 18.29 -11.37 45.88
N PHE A 879 18.71 -12.48 45.26
CA PHE A 879 18.48 -13.84 45.74
C PHE A 879 19.79 -14.60 46.01
N ALA A 880 20.90 -14.23 45.35
CA ALA A 880 22.21 -14.88 45.51
C ALA A 880 23.37 -13.86 45.41
N GLU A 881 24.53 -14.11 46.02
CA GLU A 881 25.63 -13.11 46.07
C GLU A 881 26.11 -12.60 44.69
N GLY A 882 25.85 -13.32 43.60
CA GLY A 882 26.23 -12.93 42.24
C GLY A 882 25.08 -12.46 41.34
N ASP A 883 23.82 -12.49 41.82
CA ASP A 883 22.69 -12.09 40.99
C ASP A 883 22.45 -10.58 41.02
N ALA A 884 21.74 -10.07 40.02
CA ALA A 884 21.34 -8.68 40.00
C ALA A 884 20.02 -8.50 39.26
N VAL A 885 19.30 -7.43 39.57
CA VAL A 885 18.13 -6.96 38.83
C VAL A 885 18.31 -5.47 38.50
N ARG A 886 18.03 -5.11 37.25
CA ARG A 886 17.98 -3.74 36.75
C ARG A 886 16.56 -3.45 36.28
N LEU A 887 16.00 -2.34 36.76
CA LEU A 887 14.73 -1.80 36.32
C LEU A 887 14.96 -0.40 35.78
N SER A 888 14.48 -0.12 34.57
CA SER A 888 14.61 1.18 33.92
C SER A 888 13.24 1.70 33.48
N VAL A 889 13.03 3.01 33.63
CA VAL A 889 11.95 3.77 33.00
C VAL A 889 12.61 4.70 31.99
N VAL A 890 12.21 4.60 30.73
CA VAL A 890 12.91 5.23 29.61
C VAL A 890 11.92 6.03 28.77
N GLN A 891 12.18 7.32 28.59
CA GLN A 891 11.62 8.12 27.51
C GLN A 891 12.76 8.39 26.52
N PRO A 892 12.75 7.76 25.33
CA PRO A 892 13.70 8.07 24.28
C PRO A 892 13.51 9.51 23.77
N LEU A 893 14.38 9.95 22.85
CA LEU A 893 14.30 11.32 22.34
C LEU A 893 12.94 11.59 21.70
N HIS A 894 12.18 12.49 22.28
CA HIS A 894 10.83 12.81 21.85
C HIS A 894 10.76 14.28 21.43
N LEU A 895 10.21 14.52 20.24
CA LEU A 895 9.91 15.86 19.74
C LEU A 895 8.71 16.44 20.52
N GLU A 896 8.94 17.52 21.24
CA GLU A 896 7.89 18.24 21.99
C GLU A 896 7.21 19.29 21.13
N ASP A 897 7.97 19.91 20.22
CA ASP A 897 7.52 21.01 19.36
C ASP A 897 8.42 21.13 18.13
N GLY A 898 7.89 21.72 17.07
CA GLY A 898 8.58 21.96 15.80
C GLY A 898 7.60 21.97 14.64
N THR A 899 7.99 22.64 13.55
CA THR A 899 7.18 22.67 12.32
C THR A 899 8.05 22.42 11.10
N LEU A 900 7.69 21.40 10.33
CA LEU A 900 8.28 21.12 9.04
C LEU A 900 7.39 21.77 7.97
N THR A 901 7.96 22.64 7.15
CA THR A 901 7.26 23.29 6.05
C THR A 901 7.55 22.57 4.74
N TYR A 902 6.50 22.10 4.08
CA TYR A 902 6.54 21.63 2.71
C TYR A 902 6.18 22.78 1.77
N MET A 903 7.11 23.17 0.88
CA MET A 903 6.92 24.25 -0.07
C MET A 903 7.25 23.79 -1.49
N ALA A 904 6.20 23.47 -2.25
CA ALA A 904 6.30 22.95 -3.61
C ALA A 904 5.20 23.55 -4.50
N GLY A 905 5.32 23.31 -5.81
CA GLY A 905 4.27 23.59 -6.77
C GLY A 905 3.11 22.61 -6.61
N GLU A 906 1.90 23.15 -6.52
CA GLU A 906 0.64 22.40 -6.52
C GLU A 906 -0.31 22.97 -7.59
N ILE A 907 -1.29 22.17 -8.00
CA ILE A 907 -2.32 22.60 -8.95
C ILE A 907 -3.21 23.67 -8.32
N SER A 908 -3.07 24.92 -8.79
CA SER A 908 -3.89 26.06 -8.37
C SER A 908 -5.20 26.21 -9.14
N ASP A 909 -5.25 25.64 -10.35
CA ASP A 909 -6.41 25.68 -11.25
C ASP A 909 -6.54 24.34 -11.96
N ARG A 910 -7.53 23.55 -11.54
CA ARG A 910 -7.83 22.23 -12.08
C ARG A 910 -8.29 22.26 -13.54
N SER A 911 -8.79 23.40 -14.04
CA SER A 911 -9.26 23.52 -15.42
C SER A 911 -8.13 23.71 -16.43
N THR A 912 -7.03 24.35 -16.00
CA THR A 912 -5.86 24.65 -16.85
C THR A 912 -4.63 23.84 -16.49
N GLY A 913 -4.62 23.18 -15.33
CA GLY A 913 -3.45 22.53 -14.75
C GLY A 913 -2.44 23.52 -14.18
N ALA A 914 -2.75 24.81 -14.08
CA ALA A 914 -1.77 25.82 -13.67
C ALA A 914 -1.19 25.52 -12.28
N ILE A 915 0.14 25.49 -12.19
CA ILE A 915 0.88 25.22 -10.96
C ILE A 915 1.22 26.54 -10.27
N SER A 916 0.96 26.61 -8.96
CA SER A 916 1.42 27.69 -8.09
C SER A 916 2.18 27.10 -6.92
N THR A 917 3.18 27.81 -6.42
CA THR A 917 3.84 27.42 -5.16
C THR A 917 2.85 27.53 -4.01
N GLN A 918 2.64 26.42 -3.31
CA GLN A 918 1.88 26.34 -2.08
C GLN A 918 2.82 25.98 -0.92
N SER A 919 2.37 26.27 0.29
CA SER A 919 3.10 25.96 1.52
C SER A 919 2.17 25.24 2.46
N GLN A 920 2.60 24.10 2.96
CA GLN A 920 1.94 23.36 4.03
C GLN A 920 2.85 23.35 5.26
N GLU A 921 2.26 23.47 6.44
CA GLU A 921 2.96 23.36 7.72
C GLU A 921 2.57 22.03 8.37
N TRP A 922 3.57 21.21 8.65
CA TRP A 922 3.42 19.91 9.28
C TRP A 922 3.96 20.01 10.70
N ALA A 923 3.05 20.01 11.67
CA ALA A 923 3.40 20.03 13.08
C ALA A 923 4.17 18.74 13.43
N LEU A 924 5.30 18.92 14.09
CA LEU A 924 6.13 17.82 14.57
C LEU A 924 5.77 17.48 16.02
N GLY A 925 5.93 16.20 16.36
CA GLY A 925 5.60 15.67 17.67
C GLY A 925 4.58 14.55 17.56
N GLY A 926 4.11 14.09 18.72
CA GLY A 926 3.21 12.95 18.81
C GLY A 926 2.97 12.58 20.26
N GLU A 927 2.46 11.39 20.51
CA GLU A 927 2.38 10.92 21.88
C GLU A 927 3.77 10.54 22.42
N ARG A 928 3.98 10.86 23.69
CA ARG A 928 5.25 10.61 24.36
C ARG A 928 5.38 9.13 24.71
N ALA A 929 6.23 8.43 23.98
CA ALA A 929 6.59 7.06 24.28
C ALA A 929 7.36 6.95 25.60
N VAL A 930 6.84 6.14 26.53
CA VAL A 930 7.52 5.81 27.79
C VAL A 930 7.57 4.29 27.93
N TYR A 931 8.76 3.76 28.15
CA TYR A 931 9.02 2.35 28.28
C TYR A 931 9.45 1.98 29.70
N THR A 932 9.13 0.76 30.09
CA THR A 932 9.72 0.09 31.24
C THR A 932 10.58 -1.06 30.75
N GLU A 933 11.75 -1.23 31.33
CA GLU A 933 12.66 -2.32 31.01
C GLU A 933 13.10 -3.02 32.29
N LEU A 934 12.98 -4.35 32.31
CA LEU A 934 13.40 -5.22 33.39
C LEU A 934 14.48 -6.17 32.87
N LEU A 935 15.56 -6.29 33.62
CA LEU A 935 16.66 -7.20 33.36
C LEU A 935 17.03 -7.91 34.67
N TYR A 936 17.04 -9.23 34.66
CA TYR A 936 17.49 -10.07 35.77
C TYR A 936 18.58 -11.02 35.27
N ALA A 937 19.66 -11.18 36.02
CA ALA A 937 20.75 -12.09 35.68
C ALA A 937 21.23 -12.83 36.92
N LEU A 938 21.44 -14.13 36.78
CA LEU A 938 21.82 -15.07 37.81
C LEU A 938 22.97 -15.96 37.33
N PRO A 939 24.18 -15.85 37.92
CA PRO A 939 25.23 -16.81 37.66
C PRO A 939 24.89 -18.17 38.28
N VAL A 940 25.11 -19.23 37.51
CA VAL A 940 24.85 -20.63 37.87
C VAL A 940 26.16 -21.42 37.74
N PHE A 941 26.36 -22.44 38.58
CA PHE A 941 27.55 -23.31 38.58
C PHE A 941 28.91 -22.65 38.87
N GLY A 942 28.92 -21.57 39.68
CA GLY A 942 30.16 -20.88 40.07
C GLY A 942 30.80 -20.15 38.89
N ASP A 943 30.01 -19.26 38.27
CA ASP A 943 30.34 -18.39 37.12
C ASP A 943 30.60 -19.11 35.79
N ARG A 944 30.27 -20.41 35.71
CA ARG A 944 30.38 -21.22 34.49
C ARG A 944 29.14 -21.18 33.61
N ALA A 945 28.03 -20.69 34.11
CA ALA A 945 26.82 -20.45 33.34
C ALA A 945 26.09 -19.22 33.87
N ASP A 946 25.28 -18.59 33.04
CA ASP A 946 24.41 -17.48 33.44
C ASP A 946 22.98 -17.74 32.96
N LEU A 947 21.99 -17.48 33.81
CA LEU A 947 20.58 -17.42 33.45
C LEU A 947 20.12 -15.96 33.49
N SER A 948 19.53 -15.44 32.43
CA SER A 948 18.97 -14.09 32.42
C SER A 948 17.55 -14.03 31.88
N ILE A 949 16.76 -13.13 32.47
CA ILE A 949 15.39 -12.80 32.08
C ILE A 949 15.38 -11.32 31.71
N PHE A 950 14.74 -10.97 30.61
CA PHE A 950 14.59 -9.58 30.20
C PHE A 950 13.19 -9.32 29.68
N GLY A 951 12.75 -8.08 29.80
CA GLY A 951 11.56 -7.61 29.12
C GLY A 951 11.49 -6.10 29.03
N ARG A 952 10.86 -5.60 27.97
CA ARG A 952 10.55 -4.19 27.74
C ARG A 952 9.06 -4.06 27.45
N SER A 953 8.41 -3.08 28.04
CA SER A 953 6.99 -2.82 27.82
C SER A 953 6.73 -1.32 27.67
N SER A 954 5.91 -0.96 26.69
CA SER A 954 5.42 0.42 26.54
C SER A 954 4.35 0.70 27.59
N LEU A 955 4.48 1.82 28.31
CA LEU A 955 3.50 2.30 29.28
C LEU A 955 2.47 3.25 28.66
N SER A 956 2.89 4.02 27.66
CA SER A 956 2.09 5.07 27.02
C SER A 956 2.76 5.55 25.74
N GLY A 957 1.96 6.10 24.83
CA GLY A 957 2.40 6.75 23.61
C GLY A 957 2.59 5.81 22.42
N ASP A 958 2.60 6.40 21.23
CA ASP A 958 2.78 5.70 19.96
C ASP A 958 4.20 5.12 19.87
N SER A 959 4.31 3.81 19.61
CA SER A 959 5.58 3.19 19.24
C SER A 959 6.06 3.77 17.91
N LEU A 960 7.32 4.22 17.83
CA LEU A 960 7.84 4.95 16.65
C LEU A 960 7.91 4.12 15.36
N SER A 961 7.89 2.82 15.48
CA SER A 961 7.53 1.90 14.42
C SER A 961 6.38 1.08 14.99
N GLY A 962 5.32 0.81 14.22
CA GLY A 962 4.20 -0.08 14.62
C GLY A 962 4.61 -1.54 14.86
N THR A 963 5.83 -1.76 15.34
CA THR A 963 6.60 -3.00 15.42
C THR A 963 7.19 -3.23 16.81
N GLU A 964 7.19 -2.23 17.70
CA GLU A 964 7.47 -2.51 19.12
C GLU A 964 6.20 -3.11 19.72
N THR A 965 6.14 -4.44 19.82
CA THR A 965 5.17 -5.14 20.67
C THR A 965 5.08 -4.41 22.01
N ALA A 966 3.86 -4.12 22.49
CA ALA A 966 3.62 -3.48 23.78
C ALA A 966 4.35 -4.19 24.95
N LEU A 967 4.77 -5.43 24.74
CA LEU A 967 5.67 -6.20 25.58
C LEU A 967 6.59 -7.10 24.72
N ALA A 968 7.91 -6.91 24.83
CA ALA A 968 8.92 -7.87 24.37
C ALA A 968 9.58 -8.51 25.60
N SER A 969 9.78 -9.84 25.61
CA SER A 969 10.44 -10.52 26.73
C SER A 969 11.18 -11.78 26.29
N GLY A 970 12.15 -12.22 27.09
CA GLY A 970 12.93 -13.42 26.77
C GLY A 970 13.70 -13.99 27.95
N LEU A 971 14.17 -15.22 27.73
CA LEU A 971 15.00 -16.00 28.66
C LEU A 971 16.26 -16.44 27.94
N ARG A 972 17.41 -16.35 28.60
CA ARG A 972 18.71 -16.80 28.06
C ARG A 972 19.42 -17.67 29.07
N PHE A 973 20.03 -18.75 28.57
CA PHE A 973 20.99 -19.58 29.30
C PHE A 973 22.33 -19.57 28.57
N ASP A 974 23.38 -19.06 29.20
CA ASP A 974 24.76 -19.06 28.69
C ASP A 974 25.60 -20.10 29.42
N LEU A 975 26.50 -20.79 28.71
CA LEU A 975 27.39 -21.80 29.29
C LEU A 975 28.82 -21.59 28.79
N ARG A 976 29.72 -21.31 29.73
CA ARG A 976 31.14 -21.03 29.48
C ARG A 976 31.93 -22.34 29.64
N PHE A 977 32.52 -22.81 28.55
CA PHE A 977 33.29 -24.06 28.49
C PHE A 977 34.79 -23.86 28.73
#